data_AF-A0A410RK78-F1
#
_entry.id   AF-A0A410RK78-F1
#
_cell.length_a   1.000
_cell.length_b   1.000
_cell.length_c   1.000
_cell.angle_alpha   90.00
_cell.angle_beta   90.00
_cell.angle_gamma   90.00
#
_symmetry.space_group_name_H-M   'P 1'
#
loop_
_entity.id
_entity.type
_entity.pdbx_description
1 polymer ?
#
loop_
_entity_poly.entity_id
_entity_poly.type
_entity_poly.pdbx_seq_one_letter_code
_entity_poly.pdbx_strand_id
1 'polypeptide(L)'
;MSAPLDSGVRQGAEVRCPGCIRFIPADASCPHCLCGAIPLERHGSARALVKSGVDRFALAARTAALEPAQVAVLEARYARQWGAVQRLCEDARRIEPLLIQRGFTRELEDAWAVILPIEEASLEEMLAPFSPMPDSVEWLANRSPDPTLRLMAALAWVHQGTWSKEARFSVSNQVLHGEGRVAVEAMLAMTRWRNGLNPRLSPEERERIRTLALGVLHVPELSARAAVAWTRASHEPTPANVTEALHRGLYGSDPEVRFECALCLRDEMEVSQALDSSDADVAAFARSVLIQWGSRLVLARLQRDGDAAFAREVLRELPSPLPEGALEVLLTVSLRTVGSLSHEMRLFAMRHPFRAWGLEGQRRWARWARSVLSDLPAKTALDFFAWAAMPPHDDPEPPEEEEAEAMWAFLEETVHAIDRGTAKDRTACFVNSEFARFLHHSGVDEQRRLNDWARDAHSGEALLEALIMFPSRARNLGLAPENPRTEKHPDPGHPGRLLMAVWEGPGQHLLVAPLSRAVHSWGSVSGVGPLIEAVWRRFQSHPAERAALLTAFAAWRDRLWEHQCEVEPDALARFQAWWRVDPEGLYRQTEQLLDRVPVEALPGRLRALWDAAEELVGTRPRTASLSVSKGAMALRNGLESRDASIRDVLDAELEHFESWLPAFEERVHATPSPREESNIHHDFLDDTHNALRMMRERRERRREDQERERQREIDRQVAESRRRDQERQLEVRRREAEALRARQAAEREQQETLSRVNAQRLLVTLQPRVPLKPVDREVLFPESAFPTLVDYARMIKAMQQGGDVMKLFETLGLTPATWAAQATAWGQVLVGRMDLGMRFGELLTAPWE
;
A
#
# COMPACT_ATOMS: atom_id res chain seq x y z
N MET A 1 -12.49 -100.72 -33.73
CA MET A 1 -11.29 -100.44 -32.91
C MET A 1 -10.99 -98.96 -33.02
N SER A 2 -11.57 -98.17 -32.10
CA SER A 2 -11.36 -96.72 -31.99
C SER A 2 -10.08 -96.47 -31.21
N ALA A 3 -9.22 -95.57 -31.72
CA ALA A 3 -8.00 -95.14 -31.04
C ALA A 3 -8.32 -94.77 -29.58
N PRO A 4 -7.49 -95.16 -28.60
CA PRO A 4 -7.74 -94.80 -27.21
C PRO A 4 -7.71 -93.27 -27.15
N LEU A 5 -8.85 -92.69 -26.77
CA LEU A 5 -8.94 -91.28 -26.40
C LEU A 5 -7.79 -90.99 -25.43
N ASP A 6 -7.03 -89.94 -25.72
CA ASP A 6 -5.88 -89.49 -24.96
C ASP A 6 -6.35 -89.04 -23.57
N SER A 7 -6.56 -90.02 -22.68
CA SER A 7 -7.19 -89.88 -21.37
C SER A 7 -6.22 -89.36 -20.30
N GLY A 8 -5.02 -88.92 -20.72
CA GLY A 8 -3.91 -88.50 -19.86
C GLY A 8 -3.36 -89.59 -18.94
N VAL A 9 -3.87 -90.80 -19.12
CA VAL A 9 -3.45 -91.97 -18.36
C VAL A 9 -2.10 -92.47 -18.83
N ARG A 10 -1.69 -92.19 -20.08
CA ARG A 10 -0.47 -92.74 -20.67
C ARG A 10 0.54 -91.65 -21.00
N GLN A 11 1.80 -91.89 -20.67
CA GLN A 11 2.94 -91.09 -21.11
C GLN A 11 4.02 -92.04 -21.65
N GLY A 12 4.13 -92.14 -22.97
CA GLY A 12 5.05 -93.08 -23.62
C GLY A 12 4.71 -94.55 -23.28
N ALA A 13 5.63 -95.25 -22.62
CA ALA A 13 5.44 -96.64 -22.16
C ALA A 13 4.85 -96.75 -20.74
N GLU A 14 4.75 -95.63 -20.02
CA GLU A 14 4.27 -95.59 -18.64
C GLU A 14 2.80 -95.16 -18.57
N VAL A 15 2.13 -95.56 -17.50
CA VAL A 15 0.72 -95.29 -17.23
C VAL A 15 0.55 -94.72 -15.82
N ARG A 16 -0.40 -93.80 -15.61
CA ARG A 16 -0.71 -93.27 -14.30
C ARG A 16 -1.31 -94.37 -13.42
N CYS A 17 -0.75 -94.54 -12.23
CA CYS A 17 -1.35 -95.38 -11.20
C CYS A 17 -2.68 -94.76 -10.73
N PRO A 18 -3.82 -95.46 -10.74
CA PRO A 18 -5.08 -94.88 -10.28
C PRO A 18 -5.07 -94.60 -8.76
N GLY A 19 -4.21 -95.26 -7.98
CA GLY A 19 -4.08 -95.00 -6.55
C GLY A 19 -3.37 -93.67 -6.23
N CYS A 20 -2.21 -93.42 -6.85
CA CYS A 20 -1.34 -92.28 -6.48
C CYS A 20 -0.92 -91.39 -7.65
N ILE A 21 -1.53 -91.55 -8.82
CA ILE A 21 -1.36 -90.79 -10.08
C ILE A 21 0.04 -90.74 -10.71
N ARG A 22 1.07 -91.27 -10.04
CA ARG A 22 2.43 -91.40 -10.55
C ARG A 22 2.47 -92.34 -11.75
N PHE A 23 3.30 -92.00 -12.75
CA PHE A 23 3.56 -92.87 -13.89
C PHE A 23 4.36 -94.11 -13.47
N ILE A 24 3.89 -95.27 -13.91
CA ILE A 24 4.44 -96.60 -13.63
C ILE A 24 4.39 -97.47 -14.90
N PRO A 25 5.16 -98.57 -14.98
CA PRO A 25 4.98 -99.54 -16.06
C PRO A 25 3.56 -100.13 -16.09
N ALA A 26 2.98 -100.30 -17.27
CA ALA A 26 1.56 -100.64 -17.46
C ALA A 26 1.07 -101.93 -16.75
N ASP A 27 1.93 -102.94 -16.66
CA ASP A 27 1.59 -104.26 -16.11
C ASP A 27 2.17 -104.51 -14.70
N ALA A 28 2.70 -103.47 -14.05
CA ALA A 28 3.34 -103.59 -12.74
C ALA A 28 2.43 -103.05 -11.61
N SER A 29 2.57 -103.63 -10.42
CA SER A 29 2.08 -102.99 -9.20
C SER A 29 2.83 -101.67 -8.96
N CYS A 30 2.13 -100.65 -8.51
CA CYS A 30 2.73 -99.35 -8.27
C CYS A 30 3.80 -99.41 -7.17
N PRO A 31 5.06 -99.03 -7.42
CA PRO A 31 6.10 -99.06 -6.40
C PRO A 31 5.91 -97.99 -5.31
N HIS A 32 5.07 -96.97 -5.56
CA HIS A 32 4.86 -95.85 -4.64
C HIS A 32 3.71 -96.07 -3.66
N CYS A 33 2.60 -96.66 -4.11
CA CYS A 33 1.41 -96.86 -3.28
C CYS A 33 0.96 -98.30 -3.18
N LEU A 34 1.68 -99.24 -3.81
CA LEU A 34 1.41 -100.68 -3.79
C LEU A 34 0.03 -101.06 -4.37
N CYS A 35 -0.58 -100.17 -5.15
CA CYS A 35 -1.77 -100.50 -5.93
C CYS A 35 -1.44 -101.61 -6.94
N GLY A 36 -2.28 -102.64 -7.03
CA GLY A 36 -2.14 -103.71 -8.02
C GLY A 36 -2.27 -103.19 -9.46
N ALA A 37 -1.81 -103.98 -10.43
CA ALA A 37 -1.90 -103.65 -11.85
C ALA A 37 -3.38 -103.55 -12.27
N ILE A 38 -3.74 -102.46 -12.95
CA ILE A 38 -5.09 -102.19 -13.41
C ILE A 38 -5.02 -101.91 -14.92
N PRO A 39 -5.82 -102.60 -15.75
CA PRO A 39 -5.85 -102.35 -17.19
C PRO A 39 -6.18 -100.90 -17.51
N LEU A 40 -5.53 -100.36 -18.55
CA LEU A 40 -5.70 -98.98 -19.00
C LEU A 40 -7.17 -98.64 -19.28
N GLU A 41 -7.93 -99.58 -19.82
CA GLU A 41 -9.34 -99.43 -20.16
C GLU A 41 -10.26 -99.34 -18.93
N ARG A 42 -9.73 -99.55 -17.72
CA ARG A 42 -10.45 -99.48 -16.45
C ARG A 42 -9.91 -98.39 -15.51
N HIS A 43 -9.07 -97.49 -16.01
CA HIS A 43 -8.42 -96.47 -15.18
C HIS A 43 -9.43 -95.50 -14.55
N GLY A 44 -10.36 -94.93 -15.32
CA GLY A 44 -11.35 -93.98 -14.80
C GLY A 44 -12.28 -94.61 -13.76
N SER A 45 -12.61 -95.89 -13.95
CA SER A 45 -13.41 -96.71 -13.03
C SER A 45 -12.66 -96.95 -11.72
N ALA A 46 -11.37 -97.30 -11.80
CA ALA A 46 -10.52 -97.42 -10.62
C ALA A 46 -10.40 -96.09 -9.86
N ARG A 47 -10.21 -94.96 -10.56
CA ARG A 47 -10.18 -93.63 -9.93
C ARG A 47 -11.49 -93.29 -9.22
N ALA A 48 -12.64 -93.63 -9.81
CA ALA A 48 -13.95 -93.46 -9.20
C ALA A 48 -14.10 -94.29 -7.91
N LEU A 49 -13.59 -95.53 -7.90
CA LEU A 49 -13.57 -96.38 -6.71
C LEU A 49 -12.65 -95.82 -5.61
N VAL A 50 -11.46 -95.33 -5.96
CA VAL A 50 -10.54 -94.66 -5.00
C VAL A 50 -11.23 -93.48 -4.35
N LYS A 51 -11.89 -92.63 -5.15
CA LYS A 51 -12.66 -91.50 -4.62
C LYS A 51 -13.81 -91.94 -3.72
N SER A 52 -14.43 -93.08 -4.01
CA SER A 52 -15.49 -93.67 -3.18
C SER A 52 -14.97 -94.32 -1.89
N GLY A 53 -13.67 -94.20 -1.59
CA GLY A 53 -13.05 -94.71 -0.37
C GLY A 53 -12.56 -96.16 -0.47
N VAL A 54 -12.49 -96.75 -1.68
CA VAL A 54 -11.91 -98.09 -1.85
C VAL A 54 -10.41 -98.03 -1.60
N ASP A 55 -9.96 -98.85 -0.65
CA ASP A 55 -8.55 -98.97 -0.30
C ASP A 55 -7.69 -99.43 -1.48
N ARG A 56 -6.49 -98.85 -1.58
CA ARG A 56 -5.54 -99.06 -2.69
C ARG A 56 -5.10 -100.52 -2.86
N PHE A 57 -5.08 -101.32 -1.79
CA PHE A 57 -4.74 -102.74 -1.85
C PHE A 57 -5.90 -103.58 -2.38
N ALA A 58 -7.15 -103.17 -2.13
CA ALA A 58 -8.35 -103.82 -2.64
C ALA A 58 -8.74 -103.33 -4.06
N LEU A 59 -8.15 -102.24 -4.52
CA LEU A 59 -8.59 -101.52 -5.72
C LEU A 59 -8.59 -102.38 -6.99
N ALA A 60 -7.52 -103.15 -7.24
CA ALA A 60 -7.42 -103.99 -8.44
C ALA A 60 -8.53 -105.05 -8.48
N ALA A 61 -8.76 -105.74 -7.36
CA ALA A 61 -9.82 -106.75 -7.25
C ALA A 61 -11.22 -106.14 -7.38
N ARG A 62 -11.46 -104.98 -6.74
CA ARG A 62 -12.75 -104.27 -6.81
C ARG A 62 -13.03 -103.71 -8.20
N THR A 63 -12.01 -103.23 -8.90
CA THR A 63 -12.13 -102.73 -10.28
C THR A 63 -12.39 -103.88 -11.26
N ALA A 64 -11.79 -105.05 -11.05
CA ALA A 64 -12.05 -106.24 -11.85
C ALA A 64 -13.50 -106.74 -11.70
N ALA A 65 -14.06 -106.63 -10.49
CA ALA A 65 -15.41 -107.07 -10.15
C ALA A 65 -16.56 -106.15 -10.62
N LEU A 66 -16.26 -104.98 -11.21
CA LEU A 66 -17.29 -104.09 -11.76
C LEU A 66 -17.94 -104.69 -13.02
N GLU A 67 -19.27 -104.53 -13.12
CA GLU A 67 -20.02 -104.93 -14.30
C GLU A 67 -19.60 -104.11 -15.54
N PRO A 68 -19.53 -104.69 -16.75
CA PRO A 68 -19.08 -103.98 -17.95
C PRO A 68 -19.84 -102.68 -18.23
N ALA A 69 -21.14 -102.64 -17.96
CA ALA A 69 -21.97 -101.44 -18.12
C ALA A 69 -21.58 -100.32 -17.13
N GLN A 70 -21.18 -100.66 -15.91
CA GLN A 70 -20.73 -99.69 -14.91
C GLN A 70 -19.35 -99.12 -15.29
N VAL A 71 -18.44 -99.98 -15.76
CA VAL A 71 -17.13 -99.56 -16.28
C VAL A 71 -17.31 -98.56 -17.41
N ALA A 72 -18.17 -98.85 -18.40
CA ALA A 72 -18.41 -97.96 -19.53
C ALA A 72 -18.89 -96.56 -19.10
N VAL A 73 -19.77 -96.47 -18.10
CA VAL A 73 -20.27 -95.19 -17.58
C VAL A 73 -19.17 -94.43 -16.82
N LEU A 74 -18.40 -95.10 -15.97
CA LEU A 74 -17.34 -94.47 -15.18
C LEU A 74 -16.16 -94.01 -16.05
N GLU A 75 -15.76 -94.81 -17.03
CA GLU A 75 -14.74 -94.42 -18.02
C GLU A 75 -15.22 -93.25 -18.88
N ALA A 76 -16.46 -93.28 -19.39
CA ALA A 76 -17.00 -92.19 -20.19
C ALA A 76 -17.10 -90.88 -19.39
N ARG A 77 -17.43 -90.97 -18.10
CA ARG A 77 -17.36 -89.82 -17.20
C ARG A 77 -15.92 -89.32 -17.09
N TYR A 78 -14.98 -90.17 -16.70
CA TYR A 78 -13.57 -89.77 -16.54
C TYR A 78 -12.99 -89.14 -17.81
N ALA A 79 -13.20 -89.75 -18.97
CA ALA A 79 -12.73 -89.25 -20.26
C ALA A 79 -13.29 -87.86 -20.59
N ARG A 80 -14.57 -87.59 -20.28
CA ARG A 80 -15.18 -86.27 -20.45
C ARG A 80 -14.53 -85.22 -19.55
N GLN A 81 -14.32 -85.55 -18.27
CA GLN A 81 -13.69 -84.63 -17.31
C GLN A 81 -12.22 -84.38 -17.68
N TRP A 82 -11.51 -85.40 -18.17
CA TRP A 82 -10.14 -85.25 -18.66
C TRP A 82 -10.06 -84.37 -19.91
N GLY A 83 -10.99 -84.54 -20.86
CA GLY A 83 -11.06 -83.68 -22.04
C GLY A 83 -11.27 -82.19 -21.72
N ALA A 84 -11.89 -81.89 -20.58
CA ALA A 84 -11.98 -80.52 -20.08
C ALA A 84 -10.65 -80.02 -19.48
N VAL A 85 -9.97 -80.85 -18.68
CA VAL A 85 -8.63 -80.55 -18.14
C VAL A 85 -7.60 -80.34 -19.25
N GLN A 86 -7.70 -81.07 -20.36
CA GLN A 86 -6.80 -80.87 -21.51
C GLN A 86 -6.81 -79.43 -22.04
N ARG A 87 -7.95 -78.74 -22.01
CA ARG A 87 -8.03 -77.32 -22.39
C ARG A 87 -7.29 -76.43 -21.40
N LEU A 88 -7.40 -76.70 -20.11
CA LEU A 88 -6.63 -75.99 -19.07
C LEU A 88 -5.12 -76.26 -19.22
N CYS A 89 -4.74 -77.48 -19.59
CA CYS A 89 -3.35 -77.81 -19.92
C CYS A 89 -2.85 -77.07 -21.16
N GLU A 90 -3.69 -76.86 -22.18
CA GLU A 90 -3.34 -76.03 -23.34
C GLU A 90 -3.08 -74.58 -22.92
N ASP A 91 -3.93 -74.01 -22.07
CA ASP A 91 -3.73 -72.67 -21.51
C ASP A 91 -2.43 -72.58 -20.70
N ALA A 92 -2.16 -73.57 -19.85
CA ALA A 92 -0.91 -73.65 -19.10
C ALA A 92 0.32 -73.74 -20.03
N ARG A 93 0.27 -74.55 -21.08
CA ARG A 93 1.34 -74.66 -22.10
C ARG A 93 1.55 -73.36 -22.86
N ARG A 94 0.51 -72.54 -23.03
CA ARG A 94 0.61 -71.21 -23.67
C ARG A 94 1.26 -70.19 -22.74
N ILE A 95 0.98 -70.27 -21.43
CA ILE A 95 1.53 -69.36 -20.43
C ILE A 95 2.99 -69.72 -20.07
N GLU A 96 3.35 -71.00 -19.99
CA GLU A 96 4.66 -71.46 -19.53
C GLU A 96 5.86 -70.85 -20.31
N PRO A 97 5.81 -70.64 -21.64
CA PRO A 97 6.81 -69.86 -22.39
C PRO A 97 7.13 -68.47 -21.83
N LEU A 98 6.17 -67.85 -21.13
CA LEU A 98 6.27 -66.50 -20.57
C LEU A 98 6.85 -66.48 -19.15
N LEU A 99 7.08 -67.66 -18.57
CA LEU A 99 7.72 -67.86 -17.27
C LEU A 99 9.21 -68.20 -17.45
N ILE A 100 10.01 -67.93 -16.43
CA ILE A 100 11.44 -68.25 -16.37
C ILE A 100 11.63 -69.74 -16.09
N GLN A 101 10.96 -70.27 -15.08
CA GLN A 101 11.05 -71.69 -14.74
C GLN A 101 10.13 -72.56 -15.60
N ARG A 102 10.56 -73.80 -15.84
CA ARG A 102 9.82 -74.83 -16.58
C ARG A 102 9.30 -75.93 -15.66
N GLY A 103 8.22 -76.60 -16.03
CA GLY A 103 7.61 -77.71 -15.28
C GLY A 103 6.25 -77.36 -14.66
N PHE A 104 5.77 -76.13 -14.77
CA PHE A 104 4.47 -75.71 -14.22
C PHE A 104 3.32 -76.48 -14.85
N THR A 105 3.32 -76.63 -16.18
CA THR A 105 2.27 -77.38 -16.88
C THR A 105 2.17 -78.82 -16.36
N ARG A 106 3.32 -79.47 -16.12
CA ARG A 106 3.36 -80.84 -15.62
C ARG A 106 2.84 -80.95 -14.19
N GLU A 107 3.24 -80.01 -13.33
CA GLU A 107 2.78 -79.95 -11.93
C GLU A 107 1.25 -79.72 -11.87
N LEU A 108 0.71 -78.86 -12.74
CA LEU A 108 -0.73 -78.62 -12.87
C LEU A 108 -1.48 -79.85 -13.40
N GLU A 109 -0.96 -80.50 -14.44
CA GLU A 109 -1.54 -81.72 -14.98
C GLU A 109 -1.62 -82.83 -13.92
N ASP A 110 -0.55 -82.99 -13.12
CA ASP A 110 -0.54 -83.92 -11.99
C ASP A 110 -1.57 -83.50 -10.93
N ALA A 111 -1.65 -82.21 -10.57
CA ALA A 111 -2.64 -81.71 -9.60
C ALA A 111 -4.09 -81.96 -10.03
N TRP A 112 -4.41 -81.71 -11.31
CA TRP A 112 -5.73 -82.01 -11.87
C TRP A 112 -6.00 -83.53 -11.92
N ALA A 113 -4.99 -84.35 -12.21
CA ALA A 113 -5.11 -85.80 -12.14
C ALA A 113 -5.42 -86.33 -10.72
N VAL A 114 -4.91 -85.66 -9.66
CA VAL A 114 -5.21 -86.02 -8.26
C VAL A 114 -6.69 -85.85 -7.94
N ILE A 115 -7.31 -84.78 -8.39
CA ILE A 115 -8.70 -84.44 -8.02
C ILE A 115 -9.72 -85.22 -8.85
N LEU A 116 -9.38 -85.63 -10.07
CA LEU A 116 -10.30 -86.36 -10.95
C LEU A 116 -10.50 -87.83 -10.51
N PRO A 117 -11.75 -88.35 -10.57
CA PRO A 117 -12.97 -87.69 -11.04
C PRO A 117 -13.61 -86.77 -9.99
N ILE A 118 -14.12 -85.60 -10.38
CA ILE A 118 -14.84 -84.67 -9.49
C ILE A 118 -16.37 -84.74 -9.69
N GLU A 119 -17.14 -84.10 -8.81
CA GLU A 119 -18.58 -83.92 -9.04
C GLU A 119 -18.80 -83.01 -10.25
N GLU A 120 -19.86 -83.26 -11.03
CA GLU A 120 -20.06 -82.55 -12.30
C GLU A 120 -20.31 -81.04 -12.08
N ALA A 121 -20.98 -80.66 -10.99
CA ALA A 121 -21.16 -79.26 -10.60
C ALA A 121 -19.82 -78.56 -10.31
N SER A 122 -18.88 -79.24 -9.65
CA SER A 122 -17.53 -78.70 -9.41
C SER A 122 -16.70 -78.61 -10.69
N LEU A 123 -16.93 -79.51 -11.65
CA LEU A 123 -16.31 -79.43 -12.97
C LEU A 123 -16.85 -78.26 -13.77
N GLU A 124 -18.16 -78.02 -13.73
CA GLU A 124 -18.78 -76.86 -14.36
C GLU A 124 -18.26 -75.54 -13.78
N GLU A 125 -18.11 -75.44 -12.45
CA GLU A 125 -17.53 -74.27 -11.78
C GLU A 125 -16.07 -74.03 -12.19
N MET A 126 -15.28 -75.09 -12.32
CA MET A 126 -13.87 -75.02 -12.75
C MET A 126 -13.70 -74.59 -14.21
N LEU A 127 -14.73 -74.74 -15.05
CA LEU A 127 -14.68 -74.49 -16.49
C LEU A 127 -15.51 -73.25 -16.92
N ALA A 128 -16.31 -72.68 -16.03
CA ALA A 128 -17.17 -71.54 -16.35
C ALA A 128 -16.40 -70.20 -16.32
N PRO A 129 -16.61 -69.28 -17.28
CA PRO A 129 -17.53 -69.38 -18.40
C PRO A 129 -16.92 -70.14 -19.59
N PHE A 130 -17.76 -70.91 -20.29
CA PHE A 130 -17.35 -71.71 -21.43
C PHE A 130 -16.80 -70.87 -22.61
N SER A 131 -15.74 -71.43 -23.20
CA SER A 131 -15.01 -71.09 -24.43
C SER A 131 -15.84 -70.55 -25.62
N PRO A 132 -15.26 -69.73 -26.52
CA PRO A 132 -13.85 -69.33 -26.57
C PRO A 132 -13.52 -68.24 -25.56
N MET A 133 -12.61 -68.58 -24.65
CA MET A 133 -12.00 -67.63 -23.73
C MET A 133 -11.10 -66.70 -24.55
N PRO A 134 -11.01 -65.41 -24.23
CA PRO A 134 -10.00 -64.55 -24.81
C PRO A 134 -8.60 -65.11 -24.51
N ASP A 135 -7.76 -65.21 -25.53
CA ASP A 135 -6.41 -65.77 -25.45
C ASP A 135 -5.39 -64.88 -24.70
N SER A 136 -5.85 -63.87 -23.96
CA SER A 136 -4.96 -62.94 -23.27
C SER A 136 -4.62 -63.42 -21.86
N VAL A 137 -3.34 -63.32 -21.51
CA VAL A 137 -2.83 -63.62 -20.16
C VAL A 137 -3.52 -62.73 -19.10
N GLU A 138 -3.82 -61.48 -19.45
CA GLU A 138 -4.62 -60.55 -18.63
C GLU A 138 -5.99 -61.14 -18.27
N TRP A 139 -6.70 -61.69 -19.26
CA TRP A 139 -8.03 -62.25 -19.02
C TRP A 139 -7.93 -63.46 -18.09
N LEU A 140 -6.99 -64.37 -18.37
CA LEU A 140 -6.77 -65.57 -17.55
C LEU A 140 -6.39 -65.20 -16.10
N ALA A 141 -5.53 -64.20 -15.90
CA ALA A 141 -5.10 -63.76 -14.58
C ALA A 141 -6.23 -63.14 -13.73
N ASN A 142 -7.25 -62.55 -14.36
CA ASN A 142 -8.35 -61.89 -13.63
C ASN A 142 -9.62 -62.74 -13.56
N ARG A 143 -9.88 -63.57 -14.57
CA ARG A 143 -11.19 -64.18 -14.82
C ARG A 143 -11.15 -65.71 -14.94
N SER A 144 -9.97 -66.34 -15.01
CA SER A 144 -9.89 -67.81 -15.07
C SER A 144 -10.60 -68.42 -13.86
N PRO A 145 -11.58 -69.33 -14.05
CA PRO A 145 -12.23 -70.05 -12.95
C PRO A 145 -11.24 -70.89 -12.15
N ASP A 146 -10.28 -71.54 -12.81
CA ASP A 146 -9.23 -72.31 -12.14
C ASP A 146 -8.24 -71.36 -11.43
N PRO A 147 -8.09 -71.43 -10.10
CA PRO A 147 -7.25 -70.53 -9.33
C PRO A 147 -5.76 -70.73 -9.60
N THR A 148 -5.35 -71.93 -10.02
CA THR A 148 -3.95 -72.28 -10.28
C THR A 148 -3.49 -71.73 -11.62
N LEU A 149 -4.34 -71.86 -12.65
CA LEU A 149 -4.16 -71.23 -13.95
C LEU A 149 -4.21 -69.70 -13.84
N ARG A 150 -5.12 -69.18 -12.99
CA ARG A 150 -5.18 -67.75 -12.66
C ARG A 150 -3.87 -67.25 -12.07
N LEU A 151 -3.29 -68.00 -11.12
CA LEU A 151 -2.01 -67.67 -10.51
C LEU A 151 -0.85 -67.75 -11.51
N MET A 152 -0.80 -68.79 -12.35
CA MET A 152 0.21 -68.94 -13.39
C MET A 152 0.15 -67.79 -14.40
N ALA A 153 -1.06 -67.41 -14.82
CA ALA A 153 -1.28 -66.25 -15.67
C ALA A 153 -0.88 -64.94 -14.96
N ALA A 154 -1.19 -64.79 -13.67
CA ALA A 154 -0.79 -63.62 -12.89
C ALA A 154 0.75 -63.49 -12.80
N LEU A 155 1.47 -64.60 -12.61
CA LEU A 155 2.94 -64.63 -12.63
C LEU A 155 3.47 -64.14 -13.99
N ALA A 156 2.98 -64.72 -15.09
CA ALA A 156 3.38 -64.32 -16.44
C ALA A 156 3.04 -62.85 -16.76
N TRP A 157 1.89 -62.37 -16.29
CA TRP A 157 1.47 -60.99 -16.50
C TRP A 157 2.33 -59.99 -15.73
N VAL A 158 2.71 -60.32 -14.49
CA VAL A 158 3.66 -59.53 -13.69
C VAL A 158 5.07 -59.56 -14.31
N HIS A 159 5.48 -60.66 -14.94
CA HIS A 159 6.74 -60.74 -15.70
C HIS A 159 6.77 -59.79 -16.90
N GLN A 160 5.64 -59.56 -17.54
CA GLN A 160 5.48 -58.62 -18.67
C GLN A 160 5.45 -57.16 -18.23
N GLY A 161 5.19 -56.87 -16.95
CA GLY A 161 5.16 -55.52 -16.38
C GLY A 161 3.83 -54.76 -16.54
N THR A 162 2.82 -55.36 -17.18
CA THR A 162 1.53 -54.71 -17.51
C THR A 162 0.36 -55.19 -16.63
N TRP A 163 0.58 -55.40 -15.34
CA TRP A 163 -0.32 -56.10 -14.41
C TRP A 163 -1.46 -55.27 -13.79
N SER A 164 -2.52 -55.95 -13.31
CA SER A 164 -3.55 -55.39 -12.40
C SER A 164 -3.13 -55.46 -10.92
N LYS A 165 -3.78 -54.66 -10.06
CA LYS A 165 -3.53 -54.68 -8.61
C LYS A 165 -3.80 -56.06 -8.01
N GLU A 166 -4.84 -56.73 -8.50
CA GLU A 166 -5.25 -58.07 -8.08
C GLU A 166 -4.20 -59.11 -8.48
N ALA A 167 -3.72 -59.08 -9.73
CA ALA A 167 -2.66 -59.99 -10.19
C ALA A 167 -1.37 -59.80 -9.39
N ARG A 168 -0.97 -58.54 -9.15
CA ARG A 168 0.22 -58.27 -8.31
C ARG A 168 0.03 -58.72 -6.87
N PHE A 169 -1.17 -58.55 -6.29
CA PHE A 169 -1.48 -59.06 -4.95
C PHE A 169 -1.40 -60.59 -4.88
N SER A 170 -1.91 -61.31 -5.89
CA SER A 170 -1.76 -62.77 -5.97
C SER A 170 -0.29 -63.21 -6.01
N VAL A 171 0.56 -62.52 -6.79
CA VAL A 171 1.99 -62.81 -6.86
C VAL A 171 2.70 -62.45 -5.55
N SER A 172 2.38 -61.31 -4.94
CA SER A 172 2.88 -60.89 -3.63
C SER A 172 2.60 -61.95 -2.55
N ASN A 173 1.38 -62.49 -2.49
CA ASN A 173 1.03 -63.56 -1.56
C ASN A 173 1.91 -64.82 -1.77
N GLN A 174 2.29 -65.14 -3.01
CA GLN A 174 3.19 -66.26 -3.28
C GLN A 174 4.64 -65.97 -2.89
N VAL A 175 5.10 -64.72 -2.96
CA VAL A 175 6.41 -64.35 -2.41
C VAL A 175 6.41 -64.60 -0.89
N LEU A 176 5.41 -64.07 -0.19
CA LEU A 176 5.35 -64.10 1.28
C LEU A 176 5.08 -65.49 1.86
N HIS A 177 4.15 -66.23 1.26
CA HIS A 177 3.61 -67.47 1.83
C HIS A 177 3.76 -68.69 0.93
N GLY A 178 4.17 -68.50 -0.33
CA GLY A 178 4.39 -69.60 -1.25
C GLY A 178 5.66 -70.39 -0.92
N GLU A 179 5.74 -71.59 -1.50
CA GLU A 179 6.89 -72.47 -1.39
C GLU A 179 7.34 -72.97 -2.78
N GLY A 180 8.58 -73.48 -2.84
CA GLY A 180 9.13 -74.12 -4.03
C GLY A 180 9.19 -73.20 -5.25
N ARG A 181 8.87 -73.78 -6.42
CA ARG A 181 9.00 -73.14 -7.74
C ARG A 181 8.15 -71.88 -7.87
N VAL A 182 6.93 -71.90 -7.34
CA VAL A 182 5.97 -70.78 -7.42
C VAL A 182 6.49 -69.56 -6.67
N ALA A 183 7.05 -69.73 -5.47
CA ALA A 183 7.63 -68.63 -4.70
C ALA A 183 8.85 -68.01 -5.39
N VAL A 184 9.72 -68.86 -5.98
CA VAL A 184 10.88 -68.41 -6.75
C VAL A 184 10.44 -67.66 -8.00
N GLU A 185 9.40 -68.14 -8.71
CA GLU A 185 8.88 -67.45 -9.88
C GLU A 185 8.23 -66.11 -9.51
N ALA A 186 7.49 -66.08 -8.40
CA ALA A 186 6.90 -64.86 -7.88
C ALA A 186 7.97 -63.82 -7.52
N MET A 187 9.05 -64.24 -6.87
CA MET A 187 10.22 -63.40 -6.61
C MET A 187 10.77 -62.82 -7.92
N LEU A 188 11.07 -63.68 -8.89
CA LEU A 188 11.63 -63.27 -10.18
C LEU A 188 10.72 -62.29 -10.90
N ALA A 189 9.42 -62.58 -10.97
CA ALA A 189 8.41 -61.70 -11.57
C ALA A 189 8.44 -60.31 -10.93
N MET A 190 8.39 -60.25 -9.59
CA MET A 190 8.30 -59.00 -8.83
C MET A 190 9.54 -58.11 -8.97
N THR A 191 10.70 -58.70 -9.29
CA THR A 191 11.99 -57.99 -9.40
C THR A 191 12.43 -57.70 -10.83
N ARG A 192 11.64 -58.00 -11.86
CA ARG A 192 11.97 -57.67 -13.26
C ARG A 192 12.18 -56.17 -13.48
N TRP A 193 13.01 -55.78 -14.45
CA TRP A 193 13.18 -54.36 -14.83
C TRP A 193 11.86 -53.73 -15.32
N ARG A 194 11.00 -54.52 -15.97
CA ARG A 194 9.67 -54.10 -16.44
C ARG A 194 8.73 -53.63 -15.31
N ASN A 195 9.07 -53.92 -14.05
CA ASN A 195 8.36 -53.44 -12.86
C ASN A 195 8.91 -52.11 -12.30
N GLY A 196 9.68 -51.36 -13.11
CA GLY A 196 10.26 -50.06 -12.77
C GLY A 196 11.71 -50.18 -12.26
N LEU A 197 12.43 -49.07 -12.12
CA LEU A 197 13.81 -49.10 -11.59
C LEU A 197 13.86 -49.61 -10.14
N ASN A 198 12.96 -49.07 -9.30
CA ASN A 198 12.76 -49.50 -7.93
C ASN A 198 11.42 -50.22 -7.82
N PRO A 199 11.40 -51.57 -7.71
CA PRO A 199 10.15 -52.30 -7.59
C PRO A 199 9.42 -51.90 -6.30
N ARG A 200 8.10 -51.71 -6.39
CA ARG A 200 7.26 -51.39 -5.22
C ARG A 200 7.11 -52.64 -4.36
N LEU A 201 8.01 -52.79 -3.38
CA LEU A 201 8.08 -53.92 -2.45
C LEU A 201 7.93 -53.44 -1.01
N SER A 202 7.10 -54.14 -0.23
CA SER A 202 6.99 -54.01 1.21
C SER A 202 8.28 -54.49 1.91
N PRO A 203 8.55 -54.07 3.16
CA PRO A 203 9.71 -54.55 3.91
C PRO A 203 9.76 -56.08 4.04
N GLU A 204 8.60 -56.72 4.24
CA GLU A 204 8.47 -58.18 4.36
C GLU A 204 8.76 -58.88 3.03
N GLU A 205 8.25 -58.34 1.91
CA GLU A 205 8.54 -58.86 0.58
C GLU A 205 10.04 -58.76 0.27
N ARG A 206 10.68 -57.64 0.61
CA ARG A 206 12.12 -57.46 0.41
C ARG A 206 12.92 -58.52 1.15
N GLU A 207 12.63 -58.73 2.43
CA GLU A 207 13.31 -59.74 3.24
C GLU A 207 13.16 -61.14 2.66
N ARG A 208 11.92 -61.48 2.30
CA ARG A 208 11.59 -62.78 1.75
C ARG A 208 12.28 -63.01 0.40
N ILE A 209 12.28 -62.00 -0.48
CA ILE A 209 12.99 -62.05 -1.77
C ILE A 209 14.49 -62.25 -1.55
N ARG A 210 15.12 -61.54 -0.60
CA ARG A 210 16.55 -61.73 -0.29
C ARG A 210 16.85 -63.17 0.11
N THR A 211 16.02 -63.75 0.98
CA THR A 211 16.17 -65.13 1.44
C THR A 211 16.00 -66.13 0.29
N LEU A 212 14.95 -65.99 -0.51
CA LEU A 212 14.68 -66.86 -1.66
C LEU A 212 15.81 -66.78 -2.70
N ALA A 213 16.28 -65.57 -3.01
CA ALA A 213 17.33 -65.34 -3.99
C ALA A 213 18.66 -66.01 -3.59
N LEU A 214 19.06 -65.89 -2.32
CA LEU A 214 20.25 -66.59 -1.81
C LEU A 214 20.07 -68.12 -1.85
N GLY A 215 18.85 -68.60 -1.57
CA GLY A 215 18.52 -70.03 -1.61
C GLY A 215 18.69 -70.66 -3.00
N VAL A 216 18.47 -69.91 -4.09
CA VAL A 216 18.56 -70.42 -5.47
C VAL A 216 19.76 -69.91 -6.27
N LEU A 217 20.65 -69.14 -5.66
CA LEU A 217 21.83 -68.56 -6.33
C LEU A 217 22.77 -69.63 -6.92
N HIS A 218 22.79 -70.82 -6.33
CA HIS A 218 23.62 -71.94 -6.78
C HIS A 218 23.04 -72.68 -8.00
N VAL A 219 21.80 -72.40 -8.39
CA VAL A 219 21.14 -73.01 -9.55
C VAL A 219 21.60 -72.28 -10.82
N PRO A 220 22.34 -72.91 -11.75
CA PRO A 220 22.98 -72.22 -12.87
C PRO A 220 22.02 -71.41 -13.75
N GLU A 221 20.83 -71.95 -14.02
CA GLU A 221 19.81 -71.33 -14.88
C GLU A 221 19.16 -70.08 -14.25
N LEU A 222 19.16 -70.00 -12.91
CA LEU A 222 18.51 -68.92 -12.15
C LEU A 222 19.51 -67.96 -11.50
N SER A 223 20.79 -68.35 -11.40
CA SER A 223 21.83 -67.64 -10.66
C SER A 223 21.88 -66.13 -10.93
N ALA A 224 21.99 -65.72 -12.20
CA ALA A 224 22.06 -64.30 -12.54
C ALA A 224 20.76 -63.54 -12.21
N ARG A 225 19.59 -64.14 -12.50
CA ARG A 225 18.28 -63.52 -12.20
C ARG A 225 17.99 -63.46 -10.69
N ALA A 226 18.44 -64.46 -9.94
CA ALA A 226 18.40 -64.45 -8.48
C ALA A 226 19.30 -63.35 -7.91
N ALA A 227 20.48 -63.15 -8.49
CA ALA A 227 21.38 -62.07 -8.09
C ALA A 227 20.78 -60.67 -8.37
N VAL A 228 20.12 -60.51 -9.51
CA VAL A 228 19.32 -59.32 -9.86
C VAL A 228 18.19 -59.11 -8.84
N ALA A 229 17.43 -60.17 -8.52
CA ALA A 229 16.34 -60.11 -7.56
C ALA A 229 16.81 -59.67 -6.17
N TRP A 230 17.93 -60.24 -5.70
CA TRP A 230 18.55 -59.87 -4.44
C TRP A 230 18.94 -58.39 -4.43
N THR A 231 19.64 -57.92 -5.47
CA THR A 231 20.15 -56.55 -5.56
C THR A 231 19.02 -55.53 -5.62
N ARG A 232 17.93 -55.85 -6.33
CA ARG A 232 16.78 -54.94 -6.48
C ARG A 232 15.86 -54.91 -5.26
N ALA A 233 15.88 -55.96 -4.44
CA ALA A 233 15.18 -56.00 -3.15
C ALA A 233 16.00 -55.38 -2.01
N SER A 234 17.31 -55.22 -2.19
CA SER A 234 18.25 -54.78 -1.17
C SER A 234 18.68 -53.32 -1.35
N HIS A 235 18.96 -52.65 -0.24
CA HIS A 235 19.72 -51.39 -0.21
C HIS A 235 21.07 -51.58 0.50
N GLU A 236 21.42 -52.82 0.84
CA GLU A 236 22.67 -53.19 1.49
C GLU A 236 23.77 -53.47 0.45
N PRO A 237 25.06 -53.36 0.84
CA PRO A 237 26.16 -53.75 -0.02
C PRO A 237 26.03 -55.20 -0.50
N THR A 238 26.19 -55.39 -1.81
CA THR A 238 25.99 -56.68 -2.48
C THR A 238 27.03 -57.72 -2.04
N PRO A 239 26.61 -58.90 -1.54
CA PRO A 239 27.51 -60.00 -1.20
C PRO A 239 28.38 -60.45 -2.39
N ALA A 240 29.60 -60.91 -2.11
CA ALA A 240 30.56 -61.28 -3.17
C ALA A 240 30.03 -62.34 -4.14
N ASN A 241 29.31 -63.35 -3.63
CA ASN A 241 28.68 -64.39 -4.46
C ASN A 241 27.56 -63.85 -5.37
N VAL A 242 26.82 -62.84 -4.90
CA VAL A 242 25.78 -62.16 -5.69
C VAL A 242 26.45 -61.31 -6.78
N THR A 243 27.50 -60.55 -6.44
CA THR A 243 28.27 -59.76 -7.41
C THR A 243 28.92 -60.64 -8.49
N GLU A 244 29.48 -61.79 -8.13
CA GLU A 244 30.04 -62.76 -9.09
C GLU A 244 28.96 -63.32 -10.04
N ALA A 245 27.77 -63.62 -9.52
CA ALA A 245 26.64 -64.05 -10.34
C ALA A 245 26.15 -62.94 -11.30
N LEU A 246 26.12 -61.68 -10.86
CA LEU A 246 25.80 -60.53 -11.72
C LEU A 246 26.82 -60.37 -12.85
N HIS A 247 28.12 -60.46 -12.56
CA HIS A 247 29.17 -60.37 -13.59
C HIS A 247 29.07 -61.52 -14.60
N ARG A 248 28.81 -62.76 -14.15
CA ARG A 248 28.59 -63.89 -15.06
C ARG A 248 27.36 -63.64 -15.96
N GLY A 249 26.30 -63.05 -15.42
CA GLY A 249 25.11 -62.67 -16.20
C GLY A 249 25.38 -61.55 -17.21
N LEU A 250 26.21 -60.57 -16.86
CA LEU A 250 26.62 -59.47 -17.75
C LEU A 250 27.34 -59.98 -19.01
N TYR A 251 28.16 -61.02 -18.89
CA TYR A 251 28.85 -61.65 -20.02
C TYR A 251 28.08 -62.84 -20.62
N GLY A 252 26.82 -63.04 -20.21
CA GLY A 252 25.95 -64.10 -20.70
C GLY A 252 25.44 -63.86 -22.12
N SER A 253 24.84 -64.90 -22.71
CA SER A 253 24.23 -64.85 -24.04
C SER A 253 22.79 -64.31 -24.04
N ASP A 254 22.11 -64.30 -22.89
CA ASP A 254 20.73 -63.81 -22.76
C ASP A 254 20.73 -62.28 -22.65
N PRO A 255 20.21 -61.55 -23.66
CA PRO A 255 20.26 -60.09 -23.69
C PRO A 255 19.44 -59.44 -22.57
N GLU A 256 18.36 -60.08 -22.12
CA GLU A 256 17.50 -59.54 -21.07
C GLU A 256 18.16 -59.68 -19.70
N VAL A 257 18.80 -60.83 -19.43
CA VAL A 257 19.60 -61.02 -18.20
C VAL A 257 20.78 -60.07 -18.17
N ARG A 258 21.49 -59.93 -19.29
CA ARG A 258 22.63 -59.00 -19.39
C ARG A 258 22.20 -57.57 -19.08
N PHE A 259 21.06 -57.12 -19.63
CA PHE A 259 20.51 -55.81 -19.33
C PHE A 259 20.14 -55.65 -17.84
N GLU A 260 19.45 -56.63 -17.25
CA GLU A 260 19.11 -56.60 -15.82
C GLU A 260 20.35 -56.60 -14.91
N CYS A 261 21.39 -57.36 -15.27
CA CYS A 261 22.67 -57.35 -14.56
C CYS A 261 23.38 -56.02 -14.71
N ALA A 262 23.40 -55.41 -15.90
CA ALA A 262 23.97 -54.09 -16.15
C ALA A 262 23.28 -53.00 -15.31
N LEU A 263 21.95 -53.06 -15.18
CA LEU A 263 21.18 -52.17 -14.30
C LEU A 263 21.60 -52.30 -12.83
N CYS A 264 21.80 -53.53 -12.34
CA CYS A 264 22.19 -53.80 -10.95
C CYS A 264 23.65 -53.41 -10.66
N LEU A 265 24.53 -53.59 -11.63
CA LEU A 265 25.96 -53.22 -11.54
C LEU A 265 26.22 -51.73 -11.84
N ARG A 266 25.20 -50.99 -12.30
CA ARG A 266 25.31 -49.62 -12.81
C ARG A 266 26.34 -49.48 -13.95
N ASP A 267 26.36 -50.46 -14.85
CA ASP A 267 27.21 -50.42 -16.05
C ASP A 267 26.59 -49.49 -17.10
N GLU A 268 27.03 -48.24 -17.14
CA GLU A 268 26.52 -47.24 -18.10
C GLU A 268 26.73 -47.64 -19.56
N MET A 269 27.82 -48.37 -19.87
CA MET A 269 28.16 -48.72 -21.25
C MET A 269 27.15 -49.72 -21.80
N GLU A 270 26.90 -50.81 -21.07
CA GLU A 270 25.93 -51.84 -21.50
C GLU A 270 24.49 -51.32 -21.50
N VAL A 271 24.09 -50.49 -20.53
CA VAL A 271 22.75 -49.87 -20.54
C VAL A 271 22.61 -48.89 -21.72
N SER A 272 23.68 -48.19 -22.10
CA SER A 272 23.62 -47.27 -23.25
C SER A 272 23.44 -47.99 -24.60
N GLN A 273 23.93 -49.21 -24.75
CA GLN A 273 23.69 -50.02 -25.96
C GLN A 273 22.19 -50.34 -26.13
N ALA A 274 21.44 -50.44 -25.02
CA ALA A 274 20.01 -50.70 -25.06
C ALA A 274 19.18 -49.52 -25.60
N LEU A 275 19.77 -48.33 -25.73
CA LEU A 275 19.13 -47.18 -26.40
C LEU A 275 18.90 -47.43 -27.90
N ASP A 276 19.66 -48.34 -28.50
CA ASP A 276 19.54 -48.74 -29.91
C ASP A 276 18.71 -50.02 -30.09
N SER A 277 18.04 -50.48 -29.01
CA SER A 277 17.14 -51.64 -29.05
C SER A 277 15.95 -51.40 -29.98
N SER A 278 15.50 -52.45 -30.68
CA SER A 278 14.25 -52.44 -31.43
C SER A 278 13.00 -52.46 -30.54
N ASP A 279 13.15 -52.89 -29.27
CA ASP A 279 12.10 -52.80 -28.25
C ASP A 279 12.06 -51.38 -27.68
N ALA A 280 11.00 -50.64 -28.00
CA ALA A 280 10.78 -49.27 -27.57
C ALA A 280 10.71 -49.13 -26.05
N ASP A 281 10.19 -50.14 -25.34
CA ASP A 281 10.09 -50.12 -23.87
C ASP A 281 11.47 -50.21 -23.24
N VAL A 282 12.35 -51.06 -23.80
CA VAL A 282 13.75 -51.20 -23.36
C VAL A 282 14.51 -49.90 -23.58
N ALA A 283 14.40 -49.31 -24.78
CA ALA A 283 15.10 -48.08 -25.12
C ALA A 283 14.62 -46.90 -24.26
N ALA A 284 13.31 -46.77 -24.02
CA ALA A 284 12.75 -45.74 -23.15
C ALA A 284 13.17 -45.93 -21.69
N PHE A 285 13.13 -47.17 -21.19
CA PHE A 285 13.56 -47.46 -19.82
C PHE A 285 15.06 -47.20 -19.62
N ALA A 286 15.90 -47.68 -20.54
CA ALA A 286 17.34 -47.43 -20.49
C ALA A 286 17.66 -45.93 -20.50
N ARG A 287 16.93 -45.15 -21.31
CA ARG A 287 17.06 -43.69 -21.34
C ARG A 287 16.71 -43.07 -19.99
N SER A 288 15.54 -43.36 -19.44
CA SER A 288 15.11 -42.83 -18.12
C SER A 288 16.13 -43.18 -17.03
N VAL A 289 16.63 -44.41 -17.00
CA VAL A 289 17.65 -44.85 -16.03
C VAL A 289 18.96 -44.07 -16.19
N LEU A 290 19.47 -43.96 -17.41
CA LEU A 290 20.72 -43.25 -17.68
C LEU A 290 20.58 -41.73 -17.40
N ILE A 291 19.41 -41.14 -17.61
CA ILE A 291 19.11 -39.75 -17.20
C ILE A 291 19.20 -39.64 -15.67
N GLN A 292 18.53 -40.54 -14.93
CA GLN A 292 18.54 -40.54 -13.47
C GLN A 292 19.93 -40.78 -12.88
N TRP A 293 20.79 -41.54 -13.57
CA TRP A 293 22.20 -41.69 -13.20
C TRP A 293 23.05 -40.47 -13.53
N GLY A 294 22.56 -39.56 -14.38
CA GLY A 294 23.35 -38.43 -14.87
C GLY A 294 24.44 -38.85 -15.85
N SER A 295 24.21 -39.92 -16.62
CA SER A 295 25.21 -40.52 -17.50
C SER A 295 25.69 -39.54 -18.56
N ARG A 296 27.02 -39.44 -18.69
CA ARG A 296 27.68 -38.63 -19.73
C ARG A 296 27.36 -39.12 -21.14
N LEU A 297 27.07 -40.41 -21.32
CA LEU A 297 26.76 -41.00 -22.62
C LEU A 297 25.41 -40.51 -23.16
N VAL A 298 24.40 -40.42 -22.29
CA VAL A 298 23.08 -39.87 -22.65
C VAL A 298 23.15 -38.38 -22.92
N LEU A 299 23.91 -37.62 -22.13
CA LEU A 299 24.12 -36.20 -22.37
C LEU A 299 24.87 -35.97 -23.71
N ALA A 300 25.89 -36.77 -24.02
CA ALA A 300 26.58 -36.70 -25.31
C ALA A 300 25.64 -37.01 -26.50
N ARG A 301 24.73 -37.99 -26.33
CA ARG A 301 23.73 -38.33 -27.35
C ARG A 301 22.68 -37.22 -27.51
N LEU A 302 22.21 -36.63 -26.41
CA LEU A 302 21.33 -35.45 -26.42
C LEU A 302 22.00 -34.27 -27.15
N GLN A 303 23.29 -34.03 -26.89
CA GLN A 303 24.05 -32.98 -27.54
C GLN A 303 24.17 -33.21 -29.06
N ARG A 304 24.42 -34.45 -29.49
CA ARG A 304 24.59 -34.77 -30.91
C ARG A 304 23.27 -34.72 -31.67
N ASP A 305 22.30 -35.52 -31.26
CA ASP A 305 21.11 -35.85 -32.07
C ASP A 305 19.78 -35.60 -31.35
N GLY A 306 19.81 -34.99 -30.15
CA GLY A 306 18.63 -34.79 -29.32
C GLY A 306 17.67 -33.70 -29.84
N ASP A 307 16.37 -34.00 -29.76
CA ASP A 307 15.29 -33.07 -30.04
C ASP A 307 14.71 -32.44 -28.76
N ALA A 308 13.71 -31.57 -28.92
CA ALA A 308 13.04 -30.91 -27.79
C ALA A 308 12.21 -31.88 -26.92
N ALA A 309 11.78 -33.03 -27.43
CA ALA A 309 11.06 -34.01 -26.62
C ALA A 309 12.03 -34.73 -25.66
N PHE A 310 13.17 -35.16 -26.18
CA PHE A 310 14.23 -35.79 -25.41
C PHE A 310 14.82 -34.82 -24.37
N ALA A 311 15.06 -33.56 -24.74
CA ALA A 311 15.55 -32.57 -23.77
C ALA A 311 14.54 -32.32 -22.62
N ARG A 312 13.23 -32.32 -22.89
CA ARG A 312 12.19 -32.19 -21.85
C ARG A 312 12.17 -33.37 -20.89
N GLU A 313 12.35 -34.59 -21.41
CA GLU A 313 12.49 -35.81 -20.59
C GLU A 313 13.69 -35.68 -19.65
N VAL A 314 14.84 -35.26 -20.20
CA VAL A 314 16.07 -35.04 -19.44
C VAL A 314 15.88 -33.97 -18.35
N LEU A 315 15.32 -32.80 -18.68
CA LEU A 315 15.10 -31.72 -17.71
C LEU A 315 14.18 -32.13 -16.53
N ARG A 316 13.24 -33.06 -16.77
CA ARG A 316 12.32 -33.55 -15.73
C ARG A 316 13.01 -34.50 -14.76
N GLU A 317 13.81 -35.43 -15.27
CA GLU A 317 14.37 -36.55 -14.49
C GLU A 317 15.84 -36.38 -14.09
N LEU A 318 16.51 -35.30 -14.51
CA LEU A 318 17.92 -35.06 -14.17
C LEU A 318 18.14 -35.04 -12.64
N PRO A 319 19.15 -35.75 -12.13
CA PRO A 319 19.44 -35.79 -10.70
C PRO A 319 19.93 -34.44 -10.15
N SER A 320 19.82 -34.31 -8.82
CA SER A 320 20.43 -33.23 -8.03
C SER A 320 21.42 -33.86 -7.04
N PRO A 321 22.71 -33.49 -7.02
CA PRO A 321 23.33 -32.39 -7.76
C PRO A 321 23.50 -32.67 -9.26
N LEU A 322 23.66 -31.58 -10.02
CA LEU A 322 23.76 -31.61 -11.48
C LEU A 322 25.03 -32.34 -11.96
N PRO A 323 24.89 -33.27 -12.95
CA PRO A 323 26.05 -33.89 -13.57
C PRO A 323 26.92 -32.86 -14.31
N GLU A 324 28.23 -33.10 -14.31
CA GLU A 324 29.20 -32.26 -15.01
C GLU A 324 28.89 -32.20 -16.52
N GLY A 325 28.88 -30.99 -17.09
CA GLY A 325 28.57 -30.76 -18.51
C GLY A 325 27.08 -30.75 -18.87
N ALA A 326 26.17 -31.17 -17.97
CA ALA A 326 24.74 -31.21 -18.27
C ALA A 326 24.15 -29.85 -18.65
N LEU A 327 24.54 -28.78 -17.93
CA LEU A 327 24.11 -27.41 -18.22
C LEU A 327 24.47 -27.00 -19.66
N GLU A 328 25.69 -27.28 -20.10
CA GLU A 328 26.17 -26.90 -21.43
C GLU A 328 25.41 -27.62 -22.54
N VAL A 329 25.17 -28.92 -22.36
CA VAL A 329 24.37 -29.72 -23.30
C VAL A 329 22.94 -29.17 -23.40
N LEU A 330 22.30 -28.90 -22.26
CA LEU A 330 20.92 -28.41 -22.21
C LEU A 330 20.78 -27.03 -22.87
N LEU A 331 21.70 -26.10 -22.59
CA LEU A 331 21.73 -24.79 -23.23
C LEU A 331 22.00 -24.93 -24.74
N THR A 332 22.90 -25.82 -25.15
CA THR A 332 23.19 -26.09 -26.58
C THR A 332 21.97 -26.63 -27.31
N VAL A 333 21.21 -27.56 -26.70
CA VAL A 333 19.98 -28.09 -27.32
C VAL A 333 18.89 -27.02 -27.37
N SER A 334 18.77 -26.19 -26.33
CA SER A 334 17.85 -25.06 -26.32
C SER A 334 18.15 -24.03 -27.42
N LEU A 335 19.42 -23.83 -27.78
CA LEU A 335 19.82 -22.94 -28.89
C LEU A 335 19.36 -23.49 -30.24
N ARG A 336 19.36 -24.82 -30.43
CA ARG A 336 18.89 -25.47 -31.66
C ARG A 336 17.36 -25.47 -31.79
N THR A 337 16.65 -25.33 -30.67
CA THR A 337 15.18 -25.48 -30.57
C THR A 337 14.54 -24.29 -29.86
N VAL A 338 14.90 -23.07 -30.32
CA VAL A 338 14.51 -21.78 -29.73
C VAL A 338 13.03 -21.75 -29.34
N GLY A 339 12.75 -21.37 -28.10
CA GLY A 339 11.39 -21.26 -27.54
C GLY A 339 10.75 -22.55 -27.05
N SER A 340 11.04 -23.70 -27.66
CA SER A 340 10.34 -24.97 -27.37
C SER A 340 10.61 -25.55 -25.98
N LEU A 341 11.74 -25.18 -25.37
CA LEU A 341 12.18 -25.62 -24.04
C LEU A 341 12.06 -24.53 -22.96
N SER A 342 11.52 -23.36 -23.30
CA SER A 342 11.58 -22.17 -22.42
C SER A 342 10.93 -22.40 -21.05
N HIS A 343 9.81 -23.12 -20.99
CA HIS A 343 9.13 -23.43 -19.73
C HIS A 343 9.95 -24.40 -18.86
N GLU A 344 10.40 -25.51 -19.42
CA GLU A 344 11.20 -26.52 -18.71
C GLU A 344 12.57 -25.97 -18.29
N MET A 345 13.22 -25.16 -19.14
CA MET A 345 14.47 -24.48 -18.82
C MET A 345 14.30 -23.50 -17.65
N ARG A 346 13.17 -22.79 -17.58
CA ARG A 346 12.85 -21.93 -16.44
C ARG A 346 12.66 -22.75 -15.17
N LEU A 347 11.86 -23.82 -15.21
CA LEU A 347 11.65 -24.68 -14.04
C LEU A 347 12.97 -25.29 -13.55
N PHE A 348 13.84 -25.65 -14.47
CA PHE A 348 15.18 -26.13 -14.19
C PHE A 348 16.07 -25.05 -13.57
N ALA A 349 16.10 -23.85 -14.17
CA ALA A 349 16.82 -22.70 -13.65
C ALA A 349 16.39 -22.36 -12.21
N MET A 350 15.08 -22.34 -11.94
CA MET A 350 14.51 -22.03 -10.62
C MET A 350 14.84 -23.03 -9.51
N ARG A 351 15.39 -24.22 -9.83
CA ARG A 351 15.87 -25.16 -8.80
C ARG A 351 17.08 -24.61 -8.03
N HIS A 352 17.80 -23.66 -8.61
CA HIS A 352 18.97 -23.03 -8.02
C HIS A 352 18.93 -21.51 -8.23
N PRO A 353 19.16 -20.69 -7.18
CA PRO A 353 19.36 -19.25 -7.35
C PRO A 353 20.46 -18.97 -8.38
N PHE A 354 20.35 -17.90 -9.16
CA PHE A 354 21.30 -17.61 -10.23
C PHE A 354 22.76 -17.56 -9.74
N ARG A 355 23.00 -16.99 -8.55
CA ARG A 355 24.34 -16.97 -7.94
C ARG A 355 24.90 -18.35 -7.60
N ALA A 356 24.05 -19.32 -7.25
CA ALA A 356 24.47 -20.67 -6.87
C ALA A 356 25.08 -21.48 -8.02
N TRP A 357 25.00 -21.00 -9.27
CA TRP A 357 25.61 -21.63 -10.44
C TRP A 357 27.12 -21.37 -10.58
N GLY A 358 27.68 -20.44 -9.79
CA GLY A 358 29.05 -19.96 -9.93
C GLY A 358 29.31 -19.18 -11.24
N LEU A 359 30.44 -18.47 -11.31
CA LEU A 359 30.75 -17.55 -12.42
C LEU A 359 30.71 -18.22 -13.81
N GLU A 360 31.26 -19.43 -13.95
CA GLU A 360 31.27 -20.15 -15.23
C GLU A 360 29.84 -20.58 -15.66
N GLY A 361 28.99 -20.99 -14.70
CA GLY A 361 27.59 -21.31 -14.97
C GLY A 361 26.79 -20.06 -15.35
N GLN A 362 26.99 -18.96 -14.64
CA GLN A 362 26.37 -17.66 -14.93
C GLN A 362 26.75 -17.15 -16.33
N ARG A 363 28.04 -17.23 -16.72
CA ARG A 363 28.52 -16.87 -18.07
C ARG A 363 27.89 -17.72 -19.18
N ARG A 364 27.66 -19.02 -18.93
CA ARG A 364 26.95 -19.90 -19.89
C ARG A 364 25.49 -19.48 -20.06
N TRP A 365 24.80 -19.21 -18.95
CA TRP A 365 23.44 -18.68 -18.98
C TRP A 365 23.35 -17.31 -19.67
N ALA A 366 24.29 -16.41 -19.44
CA ALA A 366 24.36 -15.11 -20.10
C ALA A 366 24.57 -15.23 -21.63
N ARG A 367 25.46 -16.14 -22.08
CA ARG A 367 25.63 -16.43 -23.52
C ARG A 367 24.35 -16.99 -24.16
N TRP A 368 23.67 -17.89 -23.45
CA TRP A 368 22.37 -18.39 -23.88
C TRP A 368 21.33 -17.27 -23.93
N ALA A 369 21.31 -16.39 -22.93
CA ALA A 369 20.38 -15.28 -22.86
C ALA A 369 20.47 -14.37 -24.10
N ARG A 370 21.69 -13.93 -24.43
CA ARG A 370 22.01 -13.13 -25.64
C ARG A 370 21.59 -13.78 -26.96
N SER A 371 21.43 -15.09 -26.98
CA SER A 371 21.13 -15.83 -28.21
C SER A 371 19.65 -16.20 -28.34
N VAL A 372 18.88 -16.19 -27.24
CA VAL A 372 17.54 -16.79 -27.20
C VAL A 372 16.48 -15.84 -26.64
N LEU A 373 16.80 -15.08 -25.58
CA LEU A 373 15.76 -14.41 -24.79
C LEU A 373 14.98 -13.38 -25.58
N SER A 374 15.63 -12.62 -26.46
CA SER A 374 14.92 -11.62 -27.25
C SER A 374 13.88 -12.26 -28.19
N ASP A 375 14.10 -13.50 -28.65
CA ASP A 375 13.15 -14.24 -29.51
C ASP A 375 12.00 -14.90 -28.74
N LEU A 376 12.05 -14.87 -27.40
CA LEU A 376 10.98 -15.40 -26.55
C LEU A 376 9.88 -14.37 -26.35
N PRO A 377 8.65 -14.81 -25.96
CA PRO A 377 7.63 -13.89 -25.49
C PRO A 377 8.16 -13.02 -24.35
N ALA A 378 7.88 -11.71 -24.39
CA ALA A 378 8.38 -10.72 -23.44
C ALA A 378 8.16 -11.12 -21.97
N LYS A 379 7.03 -11.76 -21.65
CA LYS A 379 6.73 -12.25 -20.31
C LYS A 379 7.69 -13.34 -19.86
N THR A 380 8.04 -14.27 -20.75
CA THR A 380 8.97 -15.35 -20.47
C THR A 380 10.39 -14.81 -20.28
N ALA A 381 10.81 -13.84 -21.11
CA ALA A 381 12.10 -13.16 -20.93
C ALA A 381 12.18 -12.44 -19.58
N LEU A 382 11.12 -11.70 -19.21
CA LEU A 382 11.00 -11.05 -17.91
C LEU A 382 11.08 -12.04 -16.74
N ASP A 383 10.45 -13.21 -16.86
CA ASP A 383 10.51 -14.26 -15.84
C ASP A 383 11.94 -14.82 -15.66
N PHE A 384 12.73 -14.93 -16.74
CA PHE A 384 14.14 -15.31 -16.66
C PHE A 384 15.01 -14.21 -16.05
N PHE A 385 14.80 -12.95 -16.45
CA PHE A 385 15.49 -11.81 -15.83
C PHE A 385 15.19 -11.72 -14.34
N ALA A 386 13.92 -11.90 -13.93
CA ALA A 386 13.54 -11.90 -12.53
C ALA A 386 14.24 -12.99 -11.70
N TRP A 387 14.45 -14.17 -12.28
CA TRP A 387 15.24 -15.22 -11.65
C TRP A 387 16.73 -14.84 -11.56
N ALA A 388 17.31 -14.24 -12.61
CA ALA A 388 18.70 -13.78 -12.61
C ALA A 388 18.94 -12.63 -11.59
N ALA A 389 17.95 -11.75 -11.43
CA ALA A 389 17.96 -10.61 -10.51
C ALA A 389 17.47 -10.95 -9.08
N MET A 390 17.24 -12.24 -8.77
CA MET A 390 16.79 -12.64 -7.44
C MET A 390 17.97 -12.62 -6.45
N PRO A 391 17.92 -11.80 -5.38
CA PRO A 391 18.97 -11.82 -4.36
C PRO A 391 18.97 -13.18 -3.63
N PRO A 392 20.14 -13.73 -3.28
CA PRO A 392 20.20 -14.93 -2.44
C PRO A 392 19.56 -14.66 -1.07
N HIS A 393 18.81 -15.63 -0.54
CA HIS A 393 18.23 -15.50 0.81
C HIS A 393 19.28 -15.41 1.93
N ASP A 394 20.46 -15.99 1.71
CA ASP A 394 21.49 -16.18 2.74
C ASP A 394 22.68 -15.21 2.61
N ASP A 395 22.76 -14.43 1.53
CA ASP A 395 23.88 -13.52 1.27
C ASP A 395 23.39 -12.22 0.60
N PRO A 396 23.15 -11.15 1.40
CA PRO A 396 22.72 -9.86 0.89
C PRO A 396 23.87 -9.01 0.32
N GLU A 397 25.10 -9.54 0.22
CA GLU A 397 26.22 -8.79 -0.35
C GLU A 397 25.94 -8.38 -1.82
N PRO A 398 26.38 -7.17 -2.21
CA PRO A 398 26.21 -6.69 -3.58
C PRO A 398 26.92 -7.64 -4.56
N PRO A 399 26.34 -7.87 -5.76
CA PRO A 399 26.94 -8.80 -6.72
C PRO A 399 28.34 -8.33 -7.12
N GLU A 400 29.25 -9.28 -7.35
CA GLU A 400 30.56 -8.95 -7.94
C GLU A 400 30.36 -8.36 -9.35
N GLU A 401 31.34 -7.61 -9.86
CA GLU A 401 31.24 -6.93 -11.16
C GLU A 401 30.93 -7.90 -12.31
N GLU A 402 31.53 -9.10 -12.29
CA GLU A 402 31.30 -10.14 -13.29
C GLU A 402 29.91 -10.79 -13.17
N GLU A 403 29.38 -10.93 -11.95
CA GLU A 403 28.00 -11.43 -11.72
C GLU A 403 26.97 -10.42 -12.24
N ALA A 404 27.26 -9.13 -12.04
CA ALA A 404 26.45 -8.05 -12.57
C ALA A 404 26.43 -8.12 -14.10
N GLU A 405 27.57 -8.30 -14.77
CA GLU A 405 27.64 -8.44 -16.24
C GLU A 405 26.75 -9.59 -16.77
N ALA A 406 26.78 -10.75 -16.10
CA ALA A 406 25.95 -11.89 -16.49
C ALA A 406 24.45 -11.60 -16.33
N MET A 407 24.05 -10.92 -15.26
CA MET A 407 22.67 -10.46 -15.05
C MET A 407 22.25 -9.39 -16.08
N TRP A 408 23.15 -8.44 -16.42
CA TRP A 408 22.86 -7.39 -17.40
C TRP A 408 22.54 -7.95 -18.78
N ALA A 409 23.14 -9.08 -19.18
CA ALA A 409 22.77 -9.77 -20.42
C ALA A 409 21.29 -10.22 -20.43
N PHE A 410 20.73 -10.62 -19.28
CA PHE A 410 19.30 -10.93 -19.19
C PHE A 410 18.44 -9.67 -19.27
N LEU A 411 18.88 -8.55 -18.69
CA LEU A 411 18.16 -7.28 -18.73
C LEU A 411 18.09 -6.77 -20.18
N GLU A 412 19.23 -6.67 -20.86
CA GLU A 412 19.37 -6.19 -22.23
C GLU A 412 18.46 -6.98 -23.19
N GLU A 413 18.50 -8.31 -23.12
CA GLU A 413 17.68 -9.15 -23.99
C GLU A 413 16.20 -9.12 -23.62
N THR A 414 15.87 -8.89 -22.35
CA THR A 414 14.48 -8.68 -21.92
C THR A 414 13.93 -7.38 -22.49
N VAL A 415 14.73 -6.30 -22.54
CA VAL A 415 14.36 -5.06 -23.24
C VAL A 415 14.05 -5.34 -24.70
N HIS A 416 14.93 -6.08 -25.39
CA HIS A 416 14.70 -6.46 -26.80
C HIS A 416 13.45 -7.34 -26.99
N ALA A 417 13.16 -8.25 -26.06
CA ALA A 417 11.93 -9.05 -26.10
C ALA A 417 10.67 -8.18 -25.92
N ILE A 418 10.71 -7.21 -25.00
CA ILE A 418 9.62 -6.25 -24.76
C ILE A 418 9.42 -5.34 -25.98
N ASP A 419 10.51 -4.84 -26.58
CA ASP A 419 10.48 -3.99 -27.78
C ASP A 419 9.83 -4.70 -28.98
N ARG A 420 10.09 -5.99 -29.17
CA ARG A 420 9.52 -6.79 -30.25
C ARG A 420 8.09 -7.30 -29.97
N GLY A 421 7.68 -7.30 -28.70
CA GLY A 421 6.38 -7.78 -28.27
C GLY A 421 5.22 -6.92 -28.80
N THR A 422 4.05 -7.53 -28.95
CA THR A 422 2.84 -6.76 -29.28
C THR A 422 2.47 -5.83 -28.13
N ALA A 423 1.64 -4.81 -28.38
CA ALA A 423 1.14 -3.94 -27.30
C ALA A 423 0.48 -4.74 -26.16
N LYS A 424 -0.23 -5.82 -26.49
CA LYS A 424 -0.84 -6.73 -25.51
C LYS A 424 0.21 -7.44 -24.65
N ASP A 425 1.31 -7.89 -25.26
CA ASP A 425 2.41 -8.55 -24.55
C ASP A 425 3.12 -7.57 -23.61
N ARG A 426 3.38 -6.34 -24.09
CA ARG A 426 3.98 -5.27 -23.28
C ARG A 426 3.11 -4.92 -22.07
N THR A 427 1.80 -4.75 -22.26
CA THR A 427 0.85 -4.53 -21.15
C THR A 427 0.88 -5.69 -20.16
N ALA A 428 0.90 -6.94 -20.62
CA ALA A 428 0.97 -8.11 -19.74
C ALA A 428 2.28 -8.14 -18.92
N CYS A 429 3.40 -7.68 -19.50
CA CYS A 429 4.66 -7.52 -18.79
C CYS A 429 4.58 -6.43 -17.71
N PHE A 430 4.10 -5.23 -18.04
CA PHE A 430 4.08 -4.09 -17.10
C PHE A 430 3.20 -4.36 -15.86
N VAL A 431 2.12 -5.12 -16.05
CA VAL A 431 1.23 -5.50 -14.96
C VAL A 431 1.84 -6.60 -14.07
N ASN A 432 2.79 -7.39 -14.58
CA ASN A 432 3.44 -8.47 -13.84
C ASN A 432 4.23 -7.94 -12.62
N SER A 433 4.18 -8.66 -11.49
CA SER A 433 4.96 -8.35 -10.29
C SER A 433 6.46 -8.35 -10.57
N GLU A 434 6.91 -9.24 -11.46
CA GLU A 434 8.31 -9.37 -11.84
C GLU A 434 8.88 -8.13 -12.53
N PHE A 435 8.02 -7.31 -13.13
CA PHE A 435 8.43 -6.05 -13.74
C PHE A 435 8.96 -5.03 -12.73
N ALA A 436 8.60 -5.15 -11.44
CA ALA A 436 9.19 -4.30 -10.41
C ALA A 436 10.69 -4.58 -10.22
N ARG A 437 11.16 -5.83 -10.40
CA ARG A 437 12.60 -6.13 -10.41
C ARG A 437 13.28 -5.47 -11.61
N PHE A 438 12.64 -5.50 -12.78
CA PHE A 438 13.13 -4.83 -13.97
C PHE A 438 13.32 -3.32 -13.72
N LEU A 439 12.31 -2.67 -13.15
CA LEU A 439 12.39 -1.24 -12.79
C LEU A 439 13.50 -0.96 -11.76
N HIS A 440 13.67 -1.83 -10.76
CA HIS A 440 14.73 -1.68 -9.76
C HIS A 440 16.13 -1.66 -10.38
N HIS A 441 16.39 -2.49 -11.39
CA HIS A 441 17.69 -2.56 -12.06
C HIS A 441 17.80 -1.68 -13.31
N SER A 442 16.77 -0.93 -13.68
CA SER A 442 16.78 -0.08 -14.88
C SER A 442 17.79 1.06 -14.78
N GLY A 443 18.76 1.10 -15.70
CA GLY A 443 19.78 2.14 -15.82
C GLY A 443 19.36 3.25 -16.79
N VAL A 444 20.36 3.99 -17.30
CA VAL A 444 20.15 5.13 -18.22
C VAL A 444 19.58 4.68 -19.57
N ASP A 445 20.02 3.53 -20.08
CA ASP A 445 19.55 3.02 -21.37
C ASP A 445 18.13 2.46 -21.27
N GLU A 446 17.80 1.73 -20.19
CA GLU A 446 16.43 1.28 -19.93
C GLU A 446 15.48 2.46 -19.69
N GLN A 447 15.95 3.53 -19.04
CA GLN A 447 15.18 4.77 -18.87
C GLN A 447 14.75 5.39 -20.19
N ARG A 448 15.61 5.37 -21.21
CA ARG A 448 15.26 5.83 -22.58
C ARG A 448 14.17 4.96 -23.18
N ARG A 449 14.24 3.63 -23.01
CA ARG A 449 13.21 2.70 -23.50
C ARG A 449 11.88 2.86 -22.76
N LEU A 450 11.92 3.05 -21.45
CA LEU A 450 10.74 3.35 -20.64
C LEU A 450 10.07 4.65 -21.12
N ASN A 451 10.86 5.67 -21.47
CA ASN A 451 10.37 6.92 -22.04
C ASN A 451 9.62 6.71 -23.37
N ASP A 452 10.19 5.90 -24.27
CA ASP A 452 9.57 5.52 -25.55
C ASP A 452 8.27 4.71 -25.33
N TRP A 453 8.32 3.69 -24.47
CA TRP A 453 7.17 2.82 -24.19
C TRP A 453 6.02 3.54 -23.50
N ALA A 454 6.31 4.52 -22.65
CA ALA A 454 5.29 5.33 -21.98
C ALA A 454 4.48 6.20 -22.95
N ARG A 455 5.06 6.54 -24.10
CA ARG A 455 4.41 7.30 -25.18
C ARG A 455 3.66 6.42 -26.17
N ASP A 456 3.70 5.10 -26.00
CA ASP A 456 2.91 4.17 -26.80
C ASP A 456 1.42 4.31 -26.46
N ALA A 457 0.58 4.52 -27.48
CA ALA A 457 -0.84 4.75 -27.30
C ALA A 457 -1.63 3.57 -26.71
N HIS A 458 -1.09 2.35 -26.79
CA HIS A 458 -1.80 1.13 -26.39
C HIS A 458 -1.24 0.53 -25.10
N SER A 459 0.08 0.60 -24.88
CA SER A 459 0.73 0.00 -23.70
C SER A 459 1.24 1.03 -22.68
N GLY A 460 1.32 2.32 -23.03
CA GLY A 460 1.93 3.35 -22.20
C GLY A 460 1.22 3.56 -20.86
N GLU A 461 -0.11 3.50 -20.83
CA GLU A 461 -0.88 3.66 -19.59
C GLU A 461 -0.55 2.57 -18.55
N ALA A 462 -0.44 1.31 -18.98
CA ALA A 462 -0.07 0.22 -18.09
C ALA A 462 1.37 0.36 -17.53
N LEU A 463 2.29 0.94 -18.31
CA LEU A 463 3.64 1.25 -17.84
C LEU A 463 3.62 2.36 -16.79
N LEU A 464 2.86 3.43 -17.04
CA LEU A 464 2.73 4.55 -16.11
C LEU A 464 2.12 4.09 -14.79
N GLU A 465 1.08 3.24 -14.84
CA GLU A 465 0.55 2.57 -13.66
C GLU A 465 1.62 1.75 -12.92
N ALA A 466 2.43 0.97 -13.63
CA ALA A 466 3.51 0.19 -13.04
C ALA A 466 4.57 1.07 -12.35
N LEU A 467 4.92 2.23 -12.94
CA LEU A 467 5.85 3.21 -12.36
C LEU A 467 5.31 3.87 -11.10
N ILE A 468 4.02 4.24 -11.09
CA ILE A 468 3.37 4.79 -9.89
C ILE A 468 3.28 3.74 -8.78
N MET A 469 3.04 2.48 -9.14
CA MET A 469 3.01 1.35 -8.20
C MET A 469 4.39 0.88 -7.71
N PHE A 470 5.45 1.20 -8.44
CA PHE A 470 6.79 0.65 -8.23
C PHE A 470 7.30 0.77 -6.78
N PRO A 471 7.19 1.92 -6.07
CA PRO A 471 7.64 2.02 -4.68
C PRO A 471 6.99 0.99 -3.76
N SER A 472 5.70 0.71 -3.96
CA SER A 472 4.96 -0.26 -3.16
C SER A 472 5.35 -1.71 -3.51
N ARG A 473 5.50 -2.02 -4.81
CA ARG A 473 5.91 -3.34 -5.30
C ARG A 473 7.35 -3.67 -4.89
N ALA A 474 8.26 -2.71 -4.99
CA ALA A 474 9.65 -2.87 -4.57
C ALA A 474 9.76 -3.20 -3.07
N ARG A 475 8.97 -2.54 -2.23
CA ARG A 475 8.89 -2.85 -0.79
C ARG A 475 8.35 -4.25 -0.53
N ASN A 476 7.27 -4.65 -1.20
CA ASN A 476 6.69 -5.99 -1.04
C ASN A 476 7.65 -7.11 -1.49
N LEU A 477 8.56 -6.80 -2.41
CA LEU A 477 9.60 -7.72 -2.89
C LEU A 477 10.90 -7.68 -2.07
N GLY A 478 10.98 -6.87 -1.01
CA GLY A 478 12.19 -6.71 -0.20
C GLY A 478 13.33 -5.99 -0.91
N LEU A 479 13.07 -5.32 -2.03
CA LEU A 479 14.07 -4.59 -2.83
C LEU A 479 14.37 -3.19 -2.28
N ALA A 480 13.59 -2.72 -1.32
CA ALA A 480 13.75 -1.42 -0.67
C ALA A 480 13.90 -1.61 0.85
N PRO A 481 14.81 -0.87 1.51
CA PRO A 481 15.02 -0.99 2.95
C PRO A 481 13.74 -0.67 3.74
N GLU A 482 13.46 -1.44 4.80
CA GLU A 482 12.23 -1.35 5.60
C GLU A 482 12.09 -0.02 6.38
N ASN A 483 13.20 0.71 6.58
CA ASN A 483 13.22 1.95 7.37
C ASN A 483 13.56 3.19 6.52
N PRO A 484 12.56 3.94 6.04
CA PRO A 484 12.75 5.29 5.53
C PRO A 484 12.69 6.35 6.65
N ARG A 485 12.78 5.96 7.93
CA ARG A 485 12.41 6.81 9.07
C ARG A 485 13.40 7.92 9.44
N THR A 486 14.48 8.09 8.70
CA THR A 486 15.46 9.13 9.03
C THR A 486 16.01 9.71 7.75
N GLU A 487 15.93 11.04 7.67
CA GLU A 487 16.52 11.93 6.68
C GLU A 487 15.65 12.18 5.44
N LYS A 488 15.18 13.44 5.30
CA LYS A 488 14.82 14.05 4.02
C LYS A 488 16.08 13.95 3.13
N HIS A 489 16.31 12.81 2.49
CA HIS A 489 17.47 12.63 1.63
C HIS A 489 17.42 13.62 0.46
N PRO A 490 18.58 14.18 0.03
CA PRO A 490 18.65 15.16 -1.04
C PRO A 490 18.45 14.57 -2.45
N ASP A 491 18.14 13.28 -2.62
CA ASP A 491 17.83 12.65 -3.92
C ASP A 491 16.39 12.09 -3.88
N PRO A 492 15.51 12.35 -4.87
CA PRO A 492 14.18 11.73 -4.98
C PRO A 492 14.20 10.19 -5.07
N GLY A 493 15.40 9.59 -5.09
CA GLY A 493 15.59 8.15 -5.08
C GLY A 493 15.28 7.52 -6.42
N HIS A 494 15.56 6.23 -6.54
CA HIS A 494 15.39 5.50 -7.80
C HIS A 494 13.99 5.61 -8.42
N PRO A 495 12.87 5.45 -7.66
CA PRO A 495 11.54 5.58 -8.24
C PRO A 495 11.24 6.97 -8.83
N GLY A 496 11.70 8.03 -8.15
CA GLY A 496 11.53 9.40 -8.62
C GLY A 496 12.35 9.68 -9.89
N ARG A 497 13.58 9.15 -9.97
CA ARG A 497 14.42 9.24 -11.18
C ARG A 497 13.78 8.56 -12.39
N LEU A 498 13.21 7.36 -12.21
CA LEU A 498 12.52 6.66 -13.30
C LEU A 498 11.29 7.44 -13.80
N LEU A 499 10.47 7.96 -12.89
CA LEU A 499 9.29 8.77 -13.26
C LEU A 499 9.71 10.03 -14.04
N MET A 500 10.75 10.73 -13.59
CA MET A 500 11.24 11.93 -14.27
C MET A 500 11.89 11.60 -15.62
N ALA A 501 12.62 10.50 -15.72
CA ALA A 501 13.19 10.05 -17.00
C ALA A 501 12.10 9.77 -18.04
N VAL A 502 10.93 9.26 -17.62
CA VAL A 502 9.77 9.08 -18.51
C VAL A 502 9.09 10.41 -18.85
N TRP A 503 9.01 11.34 -17.90
CA TRP A 503 8.43 12.67 -18.10
C TRP A 503 9.26 13.55 -19.07
N GLU A 504 10.57 13.44 -19.03
CA GLU A 504 11.49 14.27 -19.82
C GLU A 504 11.36 14.04 -21.33
N GLY A 505 11.66 15.09 -22.11
CA GLY A 505 11.72 15.03 -23.57
C GLY A 505 10.42 15.44 -24.29
N PRO A 506 10.41 15.39 -25.63
CA PRO A 506 9.24 15.77 -26.43
C PRO A 506 8.04 14.86 -26.16
N GLY A 507 6.83 15.36 -26.39
CA GLY A 507 5.60 14.56 -26.24
C GLY A 507 5.01 14.48 -24.83
N GLN A 508 5.43 15.34 -23.89
CA GLN A 508 4.87 15.42 -22.52
C GLN A 508 3.34 15.46 -22.48
N HIS A 509 2.70 16.15 -23.43
CA HIS A 509 1.25 16.24 -23.53
C HIS A 509 0.55 14.87 -23.70
N LEU A 510 1.24 13.86 -24.25
CA LEU A 510 0.73 12.48 -24.37
C LEU A 510 0.69 11.76 -23.02
N LEU A 511 1.51 12.17 -22.05
CA LEU A 511 1.61 11.55 -20.73
C LEU A 511 0.60 12.12 -19.73
N VAL A 512 0.14 13.35 -19.92
CA VAL A 512 -0.68 14.08 -18.93
C VAL A 512 -1.96 13.33 -18.56
N ALA A 513 -2.78 12.95 -19.55
CA ALA A 513 -4.06 12.30 -19.28
C ALA A 513 -3.90 10.88 -18.70
N PRO A 514 -3.02 10.01 -19.25
CA PRO A 514 -2.75 8.70 -18.66
C PRO A 514 -2.15 8.77 -17.25
N LEU A 515 -1.17 9.65 -17.00
CA LEU A 515 -0.60 9.85 -15.65
C LEU A 515 -1.66 10.31 -14.66
N SER A 516 -2.53 11.23 -15.07
CA SER A 516 -3.64 11.69 -14.24
C SER A 516 -4.48 10.50 -13.81
N ARG A 517 -4.91 9.63 -14.73
CA ARG A 517 -5.70 8.42 -14.37
C ARG A 517 -4.93 7.47 -13.45
N ALA A 518 -3.67 7.16 -13.77
CA ALA A 518 -2.83 6.28 -12.97
C ALA A 518 -2.67 6.80 -11.53
N VAL A 519 -2.39 8.10 -11.37
CA VAL A 519 -2.21 8.75 -10.06
C VAL A 519 -3.51 8.81 -9.27
N HIS A 520 -4.66 9.10 -9.91
CA HIS A 520 -5.96 9.11 -9.23
C HIS A 520 -6.36 7.74 -8.70
N SER A 521 -6.05 6.66 -9.43
CA SER A 521 -6.34 5.30 -9.00
C SER A 521 -5.52 4.82 -7.79
N TRP A 522 -4.47 5.57 -7.39
CA TRP A 522 -3.46 5.14 -6.40
C TRP A 522 -3.25 6.12 -5.22
N GLY A 523 -4.29 6.85 -4.79
CA GLY A 523 -4.20 7.94 -3.80
C GLY A 523 -3.83 7.61 -2.35
N SER A 524 -3.59 6.34 -1.96
CA SER A 524 -3.49 5.98 -0.51
C SER A 524 -2.37 5.00 -0.12
N VAL A 525 -1.35 4.77 -0.94
CA VAL A 525 -0.34 3.72 -0.69
C VAL A 525 0.98 4.27 -0.15
N SER A 526 1.67 3.46 0.66
CA SER A 526 2.97 3.78 1.24
C SER A 526 4.08 3.89 0.18
N GLY A 527 4.95 4.89 0.31
CA GLY A 527 6.11 5.06 -0.59
C GLY A 527 5.91 6.09 -1.72
N VAL A 528 4.84 6.89 -1.68
CA VAL A 528 4.57 7.96 -2.65
C VAL A 528 5.47 9.19 -2.45
N GLY A 529 6.03 9.40 -1.25
CA GLY A 529 6.88 10.54 -0.91
C GLY A 529 8.02 10.84 -1.92
N PRO A 530 8.86 9.84 -2.29
CA PRO A 530 9.91 10.00 -3.30
C PRO A 530 9.39 10.46 -4.68
N LEU A 531 8.19 10.02 -5.09
CA LEU A 531 7.58 10.44 -6.35
C LEU A 531 7.10 11.90 -6.28
N ILE A 532 6.43 12.28 -5.17
CA ILE A 532 5.99 13.67 -4.94
C ILE A 532 7.19 14.61 -4.90
N GLU A 533 8.27 14.24 -4.21
CA GLU A 533 9.50 15.03 -4.13
C GLU A 533 10.14 15.22 -5.52
N ALA A 534 10.14 14.20 -6.38
CA ALA A 534 10.62 14.30 -7.75
C ALA A 534 9.79 15.30 -8.58
N VAL A 535 8.46 15.18 -8.51
CA VAL A 535 7.52 16.10 -9.18
C VAL A 535 7.69 17.52 -8.66
N TRP A 536 7.86 17.70 -7.35
CA TRP A 536 8.07 19.00 -6.72
C TRP A 536 9.34 19.69 -7.22
N ARG A 537 10.46 18.96 -7.29
CA ARG A 537 11.71 19.50 -7.84
C ARG A 537 11.59 19.89 -9.31
N ARG A 538 10.87 19.09 -10.10
CA ARG A 538 10.60 19.43 -11.50
C ARG A 538 9.75 20.68 -11.61
N PHE A 539 8.71 20.80 -10.77
CA PHE A 539 7.84 21.97 -10.68
C PHE A 539 8.62 23.25 -10.37
N GLN A 540 9.61 23.18 -9.46
CA GLN A 540 10.47 24.31 -9.13
C GLN A 540 11.42 24.68 -10.28
N SER A 541 12.11 23.70 -10.84
CA SER A 541 13.18 23.91 -11.84
C SER A 541 12.68 24.25 -13.24
N HIS A 542 11.45 23.86 -13.61
CA HIS A 542 10.91 24.03 -14.96
C HIS A 542 9.54 24.75 -14.95
N PRO A 543 9.53 26.10 -14.86
CA PRO A 543 8.29 26.88 -14.81
C PRO A 543 7.31 26.63 -15.96
N ALA A 544 7.82 26.35 -17.16
CA ALA A 544 7.01 26.09 -18.35
C ALA A 544 6.20 24.78 -18.27
N GLU A 545 6.62 23.83 -17.42
CA GLU A 545 5.97 22.52 -17.29
C GLU A 545 4.95 22.47 -16.16
N ARG A 546 4.88 23.50 -15.31
CA ARG A 546 4.06 23.52 -14.08
C ARG A 546 2.60 23.17 -14.33
N ALA A 547 1.98 23.74 -15.36
CA ALA A 547 0.58 23.48 -15.68
C ALA A 547 0.34 22.02 -16.06
N ALA A 548 1.25 21.43 -16.86
CA ALA A 548 1.17 20.03 -17.25
C ALA A 548 1.39 19.10 -16.04
N LEU A 549 2.33 19.43 -15.16
CA LEU A 549 2.60 18.67 -13.92
C LEU A 549 1.39 18.70 -12.97
N LEU A 550 0.80 19.87 -12.72
CA LEU A 550 -0.38 19.98 -11.85
C LEU A 550 -1.61 19.25 -12.43
N THR A 551 -1.72 19.18 -13.75
CA THR A 551 -2.78 18.41 -14.42
C THR A 551 -2.52 16.90 -14.35
N ALA A 552 -1.29 16.47 -14.62
CA ALA A 552 -0.90 15.06 -14.61
C ALA A 552 -0.91 14.45 -13.19
N PHE A 553 -0.59 15.25 -12.18
CA PHE A 553 -0.50 14.81 -10.78
C PHE A 553 -1.57 15.47 -9.90
N ALA A 554 -2.76 15.72 -10.44
CA ALA A 554 -3.82 16.46 -9.76
C ALA A 554 -4.18 15.87 -8.37
N ALA A 555 -4.17 14.53 -8.20
CA ALA A 555 -4.45 13.91 -6.91
C ALA A 555 -3.37 14.17 -5.84
N TRP A 556 -2.17 14.61 -6.23
CA TRP A 556 -1.08 15.00 -5.31
C TRP A 556 -0.95 16.50 -5.14
N ARG A 557 -1.82 17.30 -5.76
CA ARG A 557 -1.69 18.77 -5.73
C ARG A 557 -1.66 19.33 -4.31
N ASP A 558 -2.53 18.86 -3.43
CA ASP A 558 -2.56 19.38 -2.06
C ASP A 558 -1.23 19.13 -1.32
N ARG A 559 -0.55 18.01 -1.60
CA ARG A 559 0.82 17.73 -1.11
C ARG A 559 1.87 18.62 -1.75
N LEU A 560 1.79 18.88 -3.05
CA LEU A 560 2.67 19.85 -3.72
C LEU A 560 2.46 21.27 -3.17
N TRP A 561 1.23 21.62 -2.81
CA TRP A 561 0.91 22.89 -2.17
C TRP A 561 1.47 22.98 -0.74
N GLU A 562 1.40 21.89 0.03
CA GLU A 562 2.09 21.79 1.33
C GLU A 562 3.59 22.06 1.18
N HIS A 563 4.25 21.44 0.20
CA HIS A 563 5.67 21.70 -0.09
C HIS A 563 5.94 23.15 -0.52
N GLN A 564 5.07 23.74 -1.33
CA GLN A 564 5.16 25.17 -1.68
C GLN A 564 5.06 26.07 -0.44
N CYS A 565 4.18 25.74 0.51
CA CYS A 565 4.06 26.48 1.76
C CYS A 565 5.26 26.31 2.68
N GLU A 566 5.90 25.13 2.70
CA GLU A 566 7.13 24.88 3.47
C GLU A 566 8.33 25.67 2.92
N VAL A 567 8.48 25.73 1.60
CA VAL A 567 9.64 26.37 0.96
C VAL A 567 9.47 27.88 0.83
N GLU A 568 8.27 28.35 0.52
CA GLU A 568 7.99 29.77 0.27
C GLU A 568 6.93 30.27 1.26
N PRO A 569 7.33 30.96 2.35
CA PRO A 569 6.38 31.48 3.33
C PRO A 569 5.56 32.67 2.78
N ASP A 570 6.05 33.41 1.77
CA ASP A 570 5.33 34.55 1.20
C ASP A 570 4.15 34.10 0.31
N ALA A 571 2.94 34.41 0.75
CA ALA A 571 1.72 34.08 0.02
C ALA A 571 1.63 34.78 -1.35
N LEU A 572 2.25 35.96 -1.53
CA LEU A 572 2.26 36.64 -2.82
C LEU A 572 3.15 35.90 -3.83
N ALA A 573 4.35 35.51 -3.42
CA ALA A 573 5.24 34.68 -4.23
C ALA A 573 4.60 33.31 -4.57
N ARG A 574 3.92 32.67 -3.61
CA ARG A 574 3.16 31.43 -3.86
C ARG A 574 2.06 31.62 -4.89
N PHE A 575 1.24 32.67 -4.72
CA PHE A 575 0.18 33.01 -5.66
C PHE A 575 0.74 33.19 -7.06
N GLN A 576 1.78 34.03 -7.23
CA GLN A 576 2.44 34.29 -8.52
C GLN A 576 2.97 33.01 -9.18
N ALA A 577 3.43 32.04 -8.40
CA ALA A 577 3.94 30.78 -8.92
C ALA A 577 2.83 29.81 -9.39
N TRP A 578 1.60 29.96 -8.88
CA TRP A 578 0.51 28.98 -9.05
C TRP A 578 -0.68 29.48 -9.86
N TRP A 579 -1.07 30.75 -9.78
CA TRP A 579 -2.35 31.21 -10.33
C TRP A 579 -2.49 31.02 -11.85
N ARG A 580 -1.38 31.10 -12.61
CA ARG A 580 -1.37 30.85 -14.07
C ARG A 580 -1.44 29.37 -14.46
N VAL A 581 -1.03 28.49 -13.54
CA VAL A 581 -0.75 27.08 -13.84
C VAL A 581 -1.68 26.11 -13.12
N ASP A 582 -2.42 26.57 -12.10
CA ASP A 582 -3.33 25.75 -11.32
C ASP A 582 -4.59 25.38 -12.14
N PRO A 583 -4.85 24.09 -12.38
CA PRO A 583 -6.05 23.65 -13.09
C PRO A 583 -7.36 23.98 -12.35
N GLU A 584 -7.35 24.14 -11.01
CA GLU A 584 -8.53 24.57 -10.25
C GLU A 584 -8.85 26.07 -10.38
N GLY A 585 -7.98 26.82 -11.04
CA GLY A 585 -8.23 28.20 -11.45
C GLY A 585 -7.92 29.25 -10.39
N LEU A 586 -8.05 30.51 -10.82
CA LEU A 586 -7.62 31.69 -10.07
C LEU A 586 -8.33 31.84 -8.71
N TYR A 587 -9.59 31.41 -8.59
CA TYR A 587 -10.37 31.61 -7.37
C TYR A 587 -9.76 30.93 -6.15
N ARG A 588 -9.38 29.65 -6.26
CA ARG A 588 -8.76 28.94 -5.14
C ARG A 588 -7.46 29.61 -4.67
N GLN A 589 -6.64 30.03 -5.63
CA GLN A 589 -5.40 30.76 -5.34
C GLN A 589 -5.69 32.13 -4.72
N THR A 590 -6.79 32.78 -5.11
CA THR A 590 -7.28 34.02 -4.51
C THR A 590 -7.69 33.82 -3.05
N GLU A 591 -8.41 32.74 -2.74
CA GLU A 591 -8.77 32.42 -1.36
C GLU A 591 -7.52 32.23 -0.49
N GLN A 592 -6.52 31.51 -0.99
CA GLN A 592 -5.25 31.30 -0.28
C GLN A 592 -4.41 32.57 -0.15
N LEU A 593 -4.43 33.45 -1.16
CA LEU A 593 -3.73 34.75 -1.13
C LEU A 593 -4.32 35.69 -0.08
N LEU A 594 -5.65 35.68 0.07
CA LEU A 594 -6.39 36.58 0.94
C LEU A 594 -6.74 35.99 2.32
N ASP A 595 -6.49 34.70 2.55
CA ASP A 595 -6.74 34.07 3.84
C ASP A 595 -5.81 34.66 4.92
N ARG A 596 -6.42 35.13 6.02
CA ARG A 596 -5.75 35.71 7.20
C ARG A 596 -4.65 36.74 6.86
N VAL A 597 -4.84 37.54 5.80
CA VAL A 597 -3.89 38.56 5.37
C VAL A 597 -3.78 39.70 6.40
N PRO A 598 -2.57 40.07 6.86
CA PRO A 598 -2.35 41.30 7.62
C PRO A 598 -2.74 42.53 6.78
N VAL A 599 -3.41 43.50 7.39
CA VAL A 599 -4.00 44.64 6.65
C VAL A 599 -2.93 45.46 5.92
N GLU A 600 -1.70 45.46 6.41
CA GLU A 600 -0.55 46.14 5.82
C GLU A 600 -0.09 45.52 4.49
N ALA A 601 -0.24 44.20 4.33
CA ALA A 601 0.15 43.47 3.13
C ALA A 601 -0.98 43.40 2.08
N LEU A 602 -2.21 43.78 2.47
CA LEU A 602 -3.40 43.67 1.64
C LEU A 602 -3.31 44.48 0.32
N PRO A 603 -2.83 45.73 0.27
CA PRO A 603 -2.76 46.50 -0.98
C PRO A 603 -1.92 45.81 -2.06
N GLY A 604 -0.72 45.31 -1.70
CA GLY A 604 0.16 44.62 -2.65
C GLY A 604 -0.43 43.32 -3.19
N ARG A 605 -1.16 42.57 -2.34
CA ARG A 605 -1.85 41.34 -2.74
C ARG A 605 -3.07 41.61 -3.63
N LEU A 606 -3.85 42.66 -3.32
CA LEU A 606 -4.99 43.07 -4.13
C LEU A 606 -4.56 43.49 -5.54
N ARG A 607 -3.49 44.27 -5.68
CA ARG A 607 -2.97 44.62 -7.01
C ARG A 607 -2.57 43.40 -7.85
N ALA A 608 -1.86 42.45 -7.25
CA ALA A 608 -1.50 41.22 -7.94
C ALA A 608 -2.75 40.39 -8.33
N LEU A 609 -3.81 40.43 -7.52
CA LEU A 609 -5.10 39.82 -7.86
C LEU A 609 -5.80 40.56 -9.01
N TRP A 610 -5.83 41.89 -9.02
CA TRP A 610 -6.44 42.67 -10.09
C TRP A 610 -5.73 42.40 -11.42
N ASP A 611 -4.39 42.41 -11.42
CA ASP A 611 -3.59 42.08 -12.60
C ASP A 611 -3.86 40.64 -13.10
N ALA A 612 -3.97 39.68 -12.19
CA ALA A 612 -4.29 38.30 -12.55
C ALA A 612 -5.72 38.13 -13.09
N ALA A 613 -6.70 38.83 -12.50
CA ALA A 613 -8.08 38.83 -12.99
C ALA A 613 -8.19 39.50 -14.37
N GLU A 614 -7.46 40.60 -14.56
CA GLU A 614 -7.35 41.32 -15.83
C GLU A 614 -6.79 40.44 -16.95
N GLU A 615 -5.74 39.66 -16.67
CA GLU A 615 -5.17 38.72 -17.63
C GLU A 615 -6.15 37.58 -17.96
N LEU A 616 -6.89 37.09 -16.96
CA LEU A 616 -7.72 35.90 -17.09
C LEU A 616 -9.11 36.17 -17.69
N VAL A 617 -9.65 37.38 -17.55
CA VAL A 617 -11.03 37.73 -17.93
C VAL A 617 -11.38 37.37 -19.38
N GLY A 618 -10.42 37.47 -20.30
CA GLY A 618 -10.61 37.16 -21.72
C GLY A 618 -10.77 35.67 -22.03
N THR A 619 -10.51 34.78 -21.07
CA THR A 619 -10.67 33.32 -21.25
C THR A 619 -11.63 32.69 -20.24
N ARG A 620 -11.68 33.21 -19.01
CA ARG A 620 -12.48 32.70 -17.88
C ARG A 620 -13.16 33.85 -17.12
N PRO A 621 -14.15 34.51 -17.73
CA PRO A 621 -14.74 35.74 -17.19
C PRO A 621 -15.46 35.52 -15.85
N ARG A 622 -16.08 34.35 -15.62
CA ARG A 622 -16.83 34.10 -14.37
C ARG A 622 -15.90 33.82 -13.19
N THR A 623 -14.84 33.04 -13.40
CA THR A 623 -13.82 32.77 -12.38
C THR A 623 -13.09 34.06 -12.01
N ALA A 624 -12.74 34.89 -12.99
CA ALA A 624 -12.14 36.20 -12.75
C ALA A 624 -13.08 37.11 -11.93
N SER A 625 -14.36 37.19 -12.28
CA SER A 625 -15.37 37.97 -11.53
C SER A 625 -15.54 37.48 -10.09
N LEU A 626 -15.60 36.16 -9.88
CA LEU A 626 -15.66 35.56 -8.54
C LEU A 626 -14.42 35.91 -7.68
N SER A 627 -13.22 35.79 -8.26
CA SER A 627 -11.96 36.22 -7.64
C SER A 627 -11.97 37.70 -7.26
N VAL A 628 -12.46 38.56 -8.15
CA VAL A 628 -12.58 40.00 -7.92
C VAL A 628 -13.55 40.30 -6.78
N SER A 629 -14.69 39.63 -6.73
CA SER A 629 -15.65 39.76 -5.62
C SER A 629 -15.03 39.41 -4.27
N LYS A 630 -14.22 38.35 -4.21
CA LYS A 630 -13.47 37.98 -2.99
C LYS A 630 -12.46 39.07 -2.60
N GLY A 631 -11.73 39.62 -3.58
CA GLY A 631 -10.82 40.76 -3.39
C GLY A 631 -11.54 41.99 -2.85
N ALA A 632 -12.70 42.34 -3.43
CA ALA A 632 -13.53 43.46 -3.01
C ALA A 632 -14.05 43.28 -1.57
N MET A 633 -14.36 42.04 -1.17
CA MET A 633 -14.69 41.72 0.22
C MET A 633 -13.52 41.88 1.17
N ALA A 634 -12.32 41.44 0.78
CA ALA A 634 -11.12 41.65 1.58
C ALA A 634 -10.80 43.15 1.74
N LEU A 635 -10.88 43.94 0.66
CA LEU A 635 -10.71 45.40 0.70
C LEU A 635 -11.74 46.07 1.62
N ARG A 636 -13.03 45.71 1.49
CA ARG A 636 -14.11 46.22 2.35
C ARG A 636 -13.83 45.98 3.82
N ASN A 637 -13.39 44.76 4.16
CA ASN A 637 -13.07 44.39 5.54
C ASN A 637 -11.79 45.11 6.02
N GLY A 638 -10.77 45.25 5.17
CA GLY A 638 -9.54 46.00 5.49
C GLY A 638 -9.81 47.47 5.81
N LEU A 639 -10.76 48.10 5.11
CA LEU A 639 -11.20 49.47 5.37
C LEU A 639 -11.91 49.68 6.73
N GLU A 640 -12.16 48.61 7.49
CA GLU A 640 -12.60 48.67 8.90
C GLU A 640 -11.45 48.84 9.90
N SER A 641 -10.19 48.82 9.44
CA SER A 641 -9.02 48.99 10.29
C SER A 641 -9.08 50.28 11.13
N ARG A 642 -8.63 50.20 12.38
CA ARG A 642 -8.58 51.36 13.29
C ARG A 642 -7.34 52.24 13.07
N ASP A 643 -6.34 51.76 12.35
CA ASP A 643 -5.11 52.49 12.06
C ASP A 643 -5.37 53.53 10.95
N ALA A 644 -5.01 54.79 11.19
CA ALA A 644 -5.16 55.87 10.20
C ALA A 644 -4.21 55.70 9.00
N SER A 645 -2.97 55.29 9.25
CA SER A 645 -1.94 55.18 8.21
C SER A 645 -2.26 54.09 7.19
N ILE A 646 -2.77 52.95 7.65
CA ILE A 646 -3.18 51.82 6.81
C ILE A 646 -4.46 52.17 6.04
N ARG A 647 -5.38 52.93 6.67
CA ARG A 647 -6.61 53.36 6.00
C ARG A 647 -6.35 54.27 4.81
N ASP A 648 -5.40 55.21 4.91
CA ASP A 648 -5.06 56.09 3.79
C ASP A 648 -4.54 55.30 2.57
N VAL A 649 -3.73 54.26 2.82
CA VAL A 649 -3.23 53.36 1.76
C VAL A 649 -4.37 52.53 1.14
N LEU A 650 -5.30 52.03 1.97
CA LEU A 650 -6.47 51.28 1.48
C LEU A 650 -7.51 52.16 0.78
N ASP A 651 -7.67 53.43 1.18
CA ASP A 651 -8.52 54.39 0.49
C ASP A 651 -7.95 54.72 -0.90
N ALA A 652 -6.62 54.79 -1.05
CA ALA A 652 -5.97 54.91 -2.37
C ALA A 652 -6.17 53.65 -3.24
N GLU A 653 -6.15 52.45 -2.64
CA GLU A 653 -6.45 51.21 -3.36
C GLU A 653 -7.95 51.12 -3.73
N LEU A 654 -8.86 51.64 -2.90
CA LEU A 654 -10.27 51.80 -3.23
C LEU A 654 -10.47 52.74 -4.42
N GLU A 655 -9.77 53.87 -4.47
CA GLU A 655 -9.81 54.79 -5.61
C GLU A 655 -9.31 54.12 -6.90
N HIS A 656 -8.24 53.33 -6.81
CA HIS A 656 -7.77 52.53 -7.94
C HIS A 656 -8.82 51.53 -8.39
N PHE A 657 -9.38 50.73 -7.47
CA PHE A 657 -10.43 49.75 -7.76
C PHE A 657 -11.68 50.40 -8.37
N GLU A 658 -12.10 51.56 -7.85
CA GLU A 658 -13.22 52.37 -8.39
C GLU A 658 -13.00 52.79 -9.84
N SER A 659 -11.76 53.13 -10.20
CA SER A 659 -11.40 53.55 -11.56
C SER A 659 -11.25 52.36 -12.52
N TRP A 660 -10.79 51.21 -12.02
CA TRP A 660 -10.48 50.03 -12.81
C TRP A 660 -11.71 49.16 -13.10
N LEU A 661 -12.61 48.98 -12.13
CA LEU A 661 -13.74 48.06 -12.19
C LEU A 661 -14.64 48.22 -13.44
N PRO A 662 -15.01 49.44 -13.90
CA PRO A 662 -15.89 49.57 -15.08
C PRO A 662 -15.33 48.96 -16.37
N ALA A 663 -14.02 49.09 -16.60
CA ALA A 663 -13.36 48.51 -17.78
C ALA A 663 -13.25 46.98 -17.67
N PHE A 664 -13.05 46.46 -16.45
CA PHE A 664 -13.09 45.02 -16.18
C PHE A 664 -14.48 44.43 -16.44
N GLU A 665 -15.54 45.08 -15.95
CA GLU A 665 -16.94 44.68 -16.17
C GLU A 665 -17.32 44.59 -17.65
N GLU A 666 -16.94 45.59 -18.43
CA GLU A 666 -17.18 45.59 -19.88
C GLU A 666 -16.60 44.32 -20.54
N ARG A 667 -15.40 43.90 -20.13
CA ARG A 667 -14.76 42.68 -20.65
C ARG A 667 -15.39 41.39 -20.12
N VAL A 668 -15.82 41.38 -18.85
CA VAL A 668 -16.57 40.23 -18.30
C VAL A 668 -17.84 40.00 -19.12
N HIS A 669 -18.57 41.05 -19.45
CA HIS A 669 -19.79 40.96 -20.27
C HIS A 669 -19.52 40.68 -21.75
N ALA A 670 -18.42 41.19 -22.31
CA ALA A 670 -18.06 40.97 -23.71
C ALA A 670 -17.50 39.56 -23.98
N THR A 671 -16.94 38.89 -22.97
CA THR A 671 -16.31 37.58 -23.13
C THR A 671 -17.33 36.45 -22.88
N PRO A 672 -17.59 35.56 -23.85
CA PRO A 672 -18.48 34.43 -23.63
C PRO A 672 -17.87 33.43 -22.64
N SER A 673 -18.66 32.96 -21.68
CA SER A 673 -18.20 31.98 -20.69
C SER A 673 -17.95 30.61 -21.34
N PRO A 674 -16.78 29.98 -21.12
CA PRO A 674 -16.50 28.65 -21.63
C PRO A 674 -17.32 27.58 -20.89
N ARG A 675 -17.41 26.37 -21.45
CA ARG A 675 -18.28 25.30 -20.92
C ARG A 675 -17.90 24.87 -19.50
N GLU A 676 -16.64 25.00 -19.12
CA GLU A 676 -16.13 24.66 -17.78
C GLU A 676 -16.71 25.59 -16.70
N GLU A 677 -17.09 26.83 -17.04
CA GLU A 677 -17.71 27.79 -16.12
C GLU A 677 -19.25 27.75 -16.13
N SER A 678 -19.83 26.78 -16.85
CA SER A 678 -21.29 26.69 -17.02
C SER A 678 -22.04 26.47 -15.69
N ASN A 679 -21.42 25.78 -14.73
CA ASN A 679 -21.96 25.52 -13.39
C ASN A 679 -22.01 26.78 -12.50
N ILE A 680 -21.33 27.85 -12.89
CA ILE A 680 -21.28 29.11 -12.16
C ILE A 680 -22.42 30.00 -12.66
N HIS A 681 -23.61 29.82 -12.10
CA HIS A 681 -24.83 30.52 -12.55
C HIS A 681 -25.03 31.92 -11.92
N HIS A 682 -24.26 32.26 -10.89
CA HIS A 682 -24.37 33.51 -10.14
C HIS A 682 -23.53 34.63 -10.76
N ASP A 683 -24.05 35.85 -10.75
CA ASP A 683 -23.32 37.04 -11.18
C ASP A 683 -22.60 37.66 -9.97
N PHE A 684 -21.28 37.50 -9.92
CA PHE A 684 -20.46 38.04 -8.84
C PHE A 684 -20.18 39.55 -8.99
N LEU A 685 -20.55 40.16 -10.13
CA LEU A 685 -20.45 41.61 -10.30
C LEU A 685 -21.44 42.33 -9.37
N ASP A 686 -22.64 41.78 -9.15
CA ASP A 686 -23.60 42.34 -8.19
C ASP A 686 -23.04 42.35 -6.77
N ASP A 687 -22.36 41.27 -6.36
CA ASP A 687 -21.69 41.20 -5.05
C ASP A 687 -20.55 42.21 -4.96
N THR A 688 -19.80 42.38 -6.05
CA THR A 688 -18.71 43.36 -6.17
C THR A 688 -19.23 44.79 -6.07
N HIS A 689 -20.35 45.12 -6.74
CA HIS A 689 -21.02 46.41 -6.66
C HIS A 689 -21.59 46.67 -5.26
N ASN A 690 -22.19 45.67 -4.63
CA ASN A 690 -22.67 45.76 -3.27
C ASN A 690 -21.52 46.04 -2.29
N ALA A 691 -20.37 45.38 -2.46
CA ALA A 691 -19.14 45.65 -1.73
C ALA A 691 -18.71 47.11 -1.91
N LEU A 692 -18.64 47.56 -3.16
CA LEU A 692 -18.18 48.89 -3.52
C LEU A 692 -19.08 49.98 -2.96
N ARG A 693 -20.41 49.82 -3.04
CA ARG A 693 -21.37 50.73 -2.41
C ARG A 693 -21.12 50.85 -0.91
N MET A 694 -20.95 49.73 -0.20
CA MET A 694 -20.65 49.75 1.24
C MET A 694 -19.33 50.45 1.55
N MET A 695 -18.29 50.27 0.72
CA MET A 695 -17.00 50.96 0.89
C MET A 695 -17.14 52.47 0.69
N ARG A 696 -17.87 52.92 -0.34
CA ARG A 696 -18.18 54.33 -0.62
C ARG A 696 -18.92 54.99 0.53
N GLU A 697 -20.03 54.39 0.97
CA GLU A 697 -20.82 54.90 2.09
C GLU A 697 -19.99 55.02 3.37
N ARG A 698 -19.08 54.07 3.62
CA ARG A 698 -18.19 54.13 4.78
C ARG A 698 -17.15 55.25 4.67
N ARG A 699 -16.51 55.41 3.50
CA ARG A 699 -15.57 56.52 3.26
C ARG A 699 -16.27 57.87 3.44
N GLU A 700 -17.50 58.00 2.95
CA GLU A 700 -18.33 59.20 3.10
C GLU A 700 -18.70 59.47 4.56
N ARG A 701 -19.26 58.49 5.28
CA ARG A 701 -19.56 58.63 6.73
C ARG A 701 -18.34 59.03 7.53
N ARG A 702 -17.16 58.50 7.21
CA ARG A 702 -15.90 58.89 7.87
C ARG A 702 -15.52 60.34 7.57
N ARG A 703 -15.65 60.80 6.32
CA ARG A 703 -15.41 62.20 5.95
C ARG A 703 -16.40 63.13 6.67
N GLU A 704 -17.68 62.74 6.76
CA GLU A 704 -18.68 63.46 7.54
C GLU A 704 -18.34 63.51 9.03
N ASP A 705 -17.88 62.41 9.63
CA ASP A 705 -17.47 62.37 11.03
C ASP A 705 -16.25 63.27 11.30
N GLN A 706 -15.24 63.25 10.43
CA GLN A 706 -14.09 64.14 10.52
C GLN A 706 -14.49 65.61 10.36
N GLU A 707 -15.42 65.91 9.44
CA GLU A 707 -15.93 67.27 9.26
C GLU A 707 -16.77 67.71 10.47
N ARG A 708 -17.58 66.81 11.05
CA ARG A 708 -18.29 67.05 12.31
C ARG A 708 -17.33 67.33 13.47
N GLU A 709 -16.22 66.61 13.57
CA GLU A 709 -15.20 66.85 14.59
C GLU A 709 -14.48 68.19 14.38
N ARG A 710 -14.11 68.52 13.13
CA ARG A 710 -13.54 69.83 12.78
C ARG A 710 -14.51 70.96 13.11
N GLN A 711 -15.78 70.81 12.77
CA GLN A 711 -16.81 71.79 13.08
C GLN A 711 -16.97 71.96 14.59
N ARG A 712 -16.95 70.87 15.38
CA ARG A 712 -16.98 70.94 16.85
C ARG A 712 -15.76 71.66 17.42
N GLU A 713 -14.58 71.45 16.84
CA GLU A 713 -13.36 72.12 17.26
C GLU A 713 -13.37 73.62 16.92
N ILE A 714 -13.88 73.99 15.74
CA ILE A 714 -14.13 75.38 15.35
C ILE A 714 -15.16 76.02 16.30
N ASP A 715 -16.24 75.32 16.61
CA ASP A 715 -17.28 75.81 17.53
C ASP A 715 -16.71 76.02 18.95
N ARG A 716 -15.80 75.15 19.42
CA ARG A 716 -15.06 75.36 20.68
C ARG A 716 -14.19 76.61 20.63
N GLN A 717 -13.42 76.80 19.56
CA GLN A 717 -12.57 77.99 19.38
C GLN A 717 -13.40 79.28 19.30
N VAL A 718 -14.55 79.24 18.63
CA VAL A 718 -15.50 80.36 18.57
C VAL A 718 -16.12 80.63 19.93
N ALA A 719 -16.50 79.60 20.69
CA ALA A 719 -17.01 79.75 22.05
C ALA A 719 -15.95 80.34 22.99
N GLU A 720 -14.68 79.93 22.87
CA GLU A 720 -13.57 80.49 23.64
C GLU A 720 -13.29 81.96 23.28
N SER A 721 -13.37 82.31 21.99
CA SER A 721 -13.27 83.70 21.51
C SER A 721 -14.40 84.58 22.02
N ARG A 722 -15.65 84.10 22.00
CA ARG A 722 -16.81 84.80 22.57
C ARG A 722 -16.68 85.03 24.08
N ARG A 723 -16.05 84.09 24.80
CA ARG A 723 -15.75 84.22 26.23
C ARG A 723 -14.77 85.36 26.50
N ARG A 724 -13.71 85.48 25.69
CA ARG A 724 -12.73 86.58 25.76
C ARG A 724 -13.32 87.94 25.38
N ASP A 725 -14.31 87.98 24.48
CA ASP A 725 -15.04 89.22 24.16
C ASP A 725 -16.03 89.64 25.25
N GLN A 726 -16.68 88.69 25.92
CA GLN A 726 -17.54 89.00 27.08
C GLN A 726 -16.73 89.55 28.27
N GLU A 727 -15.51 89.05 28.49
CA GLU A 727 -14.59 89.61 29.49
C GLU A 727 -14.18 91.05 29.16
N ARG A 728 -13.89 91.36 27.89
CA ARG A 728 -13.60 92.74 27.45
C ARG A 728 -14.80 93.69 27.61
N GLN A 729 -16.02 93.23 27.36
CA GLN A 729 -17.22 94.04 27.53
C GLN A 729 -17.56 94.33 29.01
N LEU A 730 -17.28 93.39 29.92
CA LEU A 730 -17.43 93.60 31.36
C LEU A 730 -16.41 94.60 31.91
N GLU A 731 -15.20 94.63 31.36
CA GLU A 731 -14.16 95.59 31.76
C GLU A 731 -14.46 97.03 31.31
N VAL A 732 -15.06 97.21 30.12
CA VAL A 732 -15.49 98.52 29.62
C VAL A 732 -16.62 99.11 30.47
N ARG A 733 -17.63 98.31 30.86
CA ARG A 733 -18.72 98.76 31.75
C ARG A 733 -18.24 99.14 33.15
N ARG A 734 -17.14 98.54 33.63
CA ARG A 734 -16.55 98.87 34.94
C ARG A 734 -15.92 100.27 34.95
N ARG A 735 -15.28 100.68 33.84
CA ARG A 735 -14.64 102.02 33.71
C ARG A 735 -15.66 103.15 33.56
N GLU A 736 -16.82 102.90 32.95
CA GLU A 736 -17.90 103.91 32.83
C GLU A 736 -18.63 104.16 34.17
N ALA A 737 -18.75 103.14 35.03
CA ALA A 737 -19.35 103.25 36.36
C ALA A 737 -18.45 103.98 37.39
N GLU A 738 -17.12 103.88 37.26
CA GLU A 738 -16.15 104.60 38.10
C GLU A 738 -16.10 106.11 37.77
N ALA A 739 -16.24 106.49 36.50
CA ALA A 739 -16.21 107.89 36.07
C ALA A 739 -17.43 108.71 36.53
N LEU A 740 -18.61 108.08 36.69
CA LEU A 740 -19.83 108.74 37.18
C LEU A 740 -19.80 108.98 38.70
N ARG A 741 -19.16 108.09 39.47
CA ARG A 741 -19.02 108.19 40.93
C ARG A 741 -17.99 109.24 41.37
N ALA A 742 -16.94 109.47 40.57
CA ALA A 742 -15.93 110.49 40.86
C ALA A 742 -16.45 111.94 40.73
N ARG A 743 -17.40 112.21 39.82
CA ARG A 743 -18.00 113.55 39.65
C ARG A 743 -18.97 113.93 40.78
N GLN A 744 -19.67 112.97 41.37
CA GLN A 744 -20.63 113.22 42.46
C GLN A 744 -19.98 113.34 43.85
N ALA A 745 -18.72 112.90 44.01
CA ALA A 745 -17.96 113.05 45.25
C ALA A 745 -17.31 114.45 45.39
N ALA A 746 -16.87 115.05 44.28
CA ALA A 746 -16.22 116.37 44.28
C ALA A 746 -17.18 117.54 44.59
N GLU A 747 -18.47 117.44 44.23
CA GLU A 747 -19.47 118.47 44.54
C GLU A 747 -19.88 118.50 46.03
N ARG A 748 -19.81 117.36 46.73
CA ARG A 748 -20.21 117.28 48.16
C ARG A 748 -19.15 117.84 49.11
N GLU A 749 -17.87 117.66 48.80
CA GLU A 749 -16.74 118.16 49.59
C GLU A 749 -16.64 119.71 49.58
N GLN A 750 -17.04 120.34 48.48
CA GLN A 750 -16.98 121.79 48.32
C GLN A 750 -18.09 122.52 49.12
N GLN A 751 -19.24 121.86 49.33
CA GLN A 751 -20.37 122.39 50.09
C GLN A 751 -20.19 122.24 51.61
N GLU A 752 -19.52 121.19 52.07
CA GLU A 752 -19.22 120.96 53.49
C GLU A 752 -18.21 121.99 54.06
N THR A 753 -17.23 122.39 53.25
CA THR A 753 -16.17 123.33 53.68
C THR A 753 -16.70 124.75 53.92
N LEU A 754 -17.67 125.21 53.13
CA LEU A 754 -18.30 126.54 53.26
C LEU A 754 -19.18 126.67 54.51
N SER A 755 -19.84 125.59 54.94
CA SER A 755 -20.73 125.59 56.12
C SER A 755 -19.97 125.74 57.45
N ARG A 756 -18.77 125.17 57.55
CA ARG A 756 -17.94 125.19 58.78
C ARG A 756 -17.32 126.57 59.06
N VAL A 757 -16.91 127.28 58.00
CA VAL A 757 -16.36 128.64 58.10
C VAL A 757 -17.40 129.66 58.58
N ASN A 758 -18.67 129.48 58.18
CA ASN A 758 -19.74 130.42 58.54
C ASN A 758 -20.18 130.31 60.02
N ALA A 759 -20.19 129.09 60.57
CA ALA A 759 -20.49 128.84 61.99
C ALA A 759 -19.40 129.42 62.93
N GLN A 760 -18.13 129.31 62.54
CA GLN A 760 -17.01 129.86 63.32
C GLN A 760 -17.02 131.40 63.34
N ARG A 761 -17.48 132.05 62.26
CA ARG A 761 -17.60 133.51 62.19
C ARG A 761 -18.64 134.04 63.19
N LEU A 762 -19.82 133.42 63.27
CA LEU A 762 -20.93 133.85 64.14
C LEU A 762 -20.57 133.82 65.64
N LEU A 763 -19.78 132.84 66.09
CA LEU A 763 -19.40 132.68 67.49
C LEU A 763 -18.35 133.67 67.98
N VAL A 764 -17.59 134.29 67.07
CA VAL A 764 -16.51 135.23 67.42
C VAL A 764 -16.99 136.68 67.32
N THR A 765 -17.85 137.00 66.35
CA THR A 765 -18.21 138.39 66.07
C THR A 765 -19.35 138.95 66.92
N LEU A 766 -20.28 138.10 67.40
CA LEU A 766 -21.48 138.54 68.10
C LEU A 766 -21.18 139.15 69.48
N GLN A 767 -21.52 140.44 69.68
CA GLN A 767 -21.42 141.13 70.97
C GLN A 767 -22.71 141.90 71.33
N PRO A 768 -23.07 141.95 72.63
CA PRO A 768 -24.24 142.70 73.08
C PRO A 768 -23.95 144.20 73.03
N ARG A 769 -24.88 145.00 72.46
CA ARG A 769 -24.83 146.47 72.49
C ARG A 769 -25.25 147.06 73.84
N VAL A 770 -24.64 146.58 74.91
CA VAL A 770 -24.80 147.11 76.28
C VAL A 770 -23.45 147.01 76.99
N PRO A 771 -23.04 147.99 77.82
CA PRO A 771 -21.75 147.94 78.49
C PRO A 771 -21.66 146.69 79.37
N LEU A 772 -20.61 145.88 79.18
CA LEU A 772 -20.38 144.68 79.98
C LEU A 772 -20.06 145.07 81.42
N LYS A 773 -20.83 144.53 82.36
CA LYS A 773 -20.62 144.67 83.81
C LYS A 773 -19.60 143.62 84.26
N PRO A 774 -18.94 143.81 85.43
CA PRO A 774 -17.99 142.82 85.95
C PRO A 774 -18.57 141.41 86.04
N VAL A 775 -19.87 141.31 86.36
CA VAL A 775 -20.60 140.03 86.47
C VAL A 775 -20.73 139.29 85.13
N ASP A 776 -20.68 139.99 83.99
CA ASP A 776 -20.82 139.36 82.66
C ASP A 776 -19.58 138.56 82.25
N ARG A 777 -18.42 138.96 82.79
CA ARG A 777 -17.10 138.35 82.57
C ARG A 777 -16.63 137.50 83.75
N GLU A 778 -17.46 137.37 84.78
CA GLU A 778 -17.21 136.48 85.90
C GLU A 778 -17.16 135.04 85.37
N VAL A 779 -16.03 134.37 85.57
CA VAL A 779 -15.84 132.98 85.14
C VAL A 779 -16.48 132.06 86.16
N LEU A 780 -17.63 131.49 85.82
CA LEU A 780 -18.40 130.59 86.71
C LEU A 780 -18.11 129.12 86.42
N PHE A 781 -17.73 128.81 85.17
CA PHE A 781 -17.45 127.44 84.73
C PHE A 781 -16.16 127.38 83.88
N PRO A 782 -14.98 127.47 84.51
CA PRO A 782 -13.70 127.66 83.82
C PRO A 782 -13.35 126.53 82.82
N GLU A 783 -13.84 125.31 83.04
CA GLU A 783 -13.62 124.16 82.16
C GLU A 783 -14.77 123.90 81.17
N SER A 784 -15.75 124.79 81.10
CA SER A 784 -16.87 124.68 80.15
C SER A 784 -16.62 125.46 78.87
N ALA A 785 -17.38 125.16 77.81
CA ALA A 785 -17.32 125.92 76.57
C ALA A 785 -17.89 127.35 76.71
N PHE A 786 -18.61 127.62 77.81
CA PHE A 786 -19.18 128.93 78.13
C PHE A 786 -18.75 129.32 79.55
N PRO A 787 -17.50 129.75 79.74
CA PRO A 787 -16.96 130.01 81.06
C PRO A 787 -17.59 131.23 81.72
N THR A 788 -18.09 132.18 80.94
CA THR A 788 -18.68 133.44 81.41
C THR A 788 -20.14 133.58 80.98
N LEU A 789 -20.87 134.48 81.65
CA LEU A 789 -22.27 134.74 81.32
C LEU A 789 -22.44 135.28 79.91
N VAL A 790 -21.50 136.11 79.44
CA VAL A 790 -21.54 136.66 78.08
C VAL A 790 -21.31 135.58 77.02
N ASP A 791 -20.47 134.57 77.27
CA ASP A 791 -20.23 133.48 76.33
C ASP A 791 -21.46 132.56 76.20
N TYR A 792 -22.14 132.30 77.33
CA TYR A 792 -23.39 131.55 77.31
C TYR A 792 -24.50 132.33 76.58
N ALA A 793 -24.63 133.64 76.82
CA ALA A 793 -25.58 134.48 76.10
C ALA A 793 -25.27 134.59 74.60
N ARG A 794 -23.99 134.63 74.20
CA ARG A 794 -23.55 134.65 72.80
C ARG A 794 -23.98 133.41 72.06
N MET A 795 -23.81 132.24 72.68
CA MET A 795 -24.25 130.97 72.10
C MET A 795 -25.76 130.93 71.86
N ILE A 796 -26.55 131.33 72.86
CA ILE A 796 -28.01 131.40 72.73
C ILE A 796 -28.41 132.38 71.61
N LYS A 797 -27.70 133.50 71.45
CA LYS A 797 -27.95 134.46 70.37
C LYS A 797 -27.56 133.95 68.99
N ALA A 798 -26.44 133.25 68.87
CA ALA A 798 -26.03 132.60 67.62
C ALA A 798 -27.07 131.57 67.16
N MET A 799 -27.66 130.83 68.10
CA MET A 799 -28.78 129.90 67.81
C MET A 799 -30.07 130.64 67.41
N GLN A 800 -30.39 131.79 68.02
CA GLN A 800 -31.56 132.60 67.66
C GLN A 800 -31.46 133.25 66.28
N GLN A 801 -30.25 133.60 65.81
CA GLN A 801 -30.03 134.21 64.49
C GLN A 801 -30.01 133.21 63.31
N GLY A 802 -30.41 131.96 63.56
CA GLY A 802 -30.56 130.95 62.49
C GLY A 802 -29.27 130.28 62.03
N GLY A 803 -28.20 130.31 62.84
CA GLY A 803 -26.99 129.51 62.57
C GLY A 803 -27.26 128.01 62.66
N ASP A 804 -26.59 127.20 61.82
CA ASP A 804 -26.68 125.74 61.87
C ASP A 804 -26.16 125.23 63.22
N VAL A 805 -27.11 124.84 64.08
CA VAL A 805 -26.90 124.45 65.47
C VAL A 805 -25.90 123.31 65.60
N MET A 806 -25.92 122.35 64.66
CA MET A 806 -25.02 121.19 64.72
C MET A 806 -23.58 121.60 64.37
N LYS A 807 -23.40 122.54 63.43
CA LYS A 807 -22.07 123.09 63.11
C LYS A 807 -21.55 124.02 64.21
N LEU A 808 -22.41 124.77 64.88
CA LEU A 808 -22.03 125.57 66.07
C LEU A 808 -21.53 124.68 67.21
N PHE A 809 -22.19 123.55 67.45
CA PHE A 809 -21.74 122.55 68.43
C PHE A 809 -20.40 121.95 68.04
N GLU A 810 -20.24 121.54 66.78
CA GLU A 810 -19.00 120.97 66.27
C GLU A 810 -17.81 121.94 66.40
N THR A 811 -18.03 123.24 66.18
CA THR A 811 -16.99 124.28 66.28
C THR A 811 -16.50 124.52 67.71
N LEU A 812 -17.38 124.34 68.72
CA LEU A 812 -17.05 124.50 70.14
C LEU A 812 -16.70 123.18 70.84
N GLY A 813 -16.59 122.08 70.09
CA GLY A 813 -16.34 120.75 70.66
C GLY A 813 -17.51 120.22 71.52
N LEU A 814 -18.71 120.73 71.31
CA LEU A 814 -19.91 120.34 72.03
C LEU A 814 -20.67 119.24 71.30
N THR A 815 -21.35 118.41 72.08
CA THR A 815 -22.32 117.42 71.63
C THR A 815 -23.70 117.85 72.15
N PRO A 816 -24.82 117.40 71.56
CA PRO A 816 -26.15 117.72 72.08
C PRO A 816 -26.32 117.39 73.57
N ALA A 817 -25.67 116.31 74.05
CA ALA A 817 -25.68 115.93 75.46
C ALA A 817 -24.84 116.88 76.34
N THR A 818 -23.64 117.28 75.91
CA THR A 818 -22.80 118.22 76.68
C THR A 818 -23.34 119.65 76.66
N TRP A 819 -24.00 120.07 75.57
CA TRP A 819 -24.79 121.31 75.53
C TRP A 819 -25.92 121.29 76.56
N ALA A 820 -26.74 120.23 76.58
CA ALA A 820 -27.85 120.10 77.52
C ALA A 820 -27.34 120.15 78.99
N ALA A 821 -26.22 119.50 79.28
CA ALA A 821 -25.59 119.56 80.60
C ALA A 821 -25.12 120.99 80.96
N GLN A 822 -24.44 121.69 80.06
CA GLN A 822 -23.95 123.05 80.30
C GLN A 822 -25.09 124.08 80.38
N ALA A 823 -26.12 123.97 79.54
CA ALA A 823 -27.30 124.82 79.61
C ALA A 823 -28.10 124.60 80.91
N THR A 824 -28.17 123.35 81.39
CA THR A 824 -28.78 123.04 82.69
C THR A 824 -27.96 123.63 83.84
N ALA A 825 -26.64 123.52 83.80
CA ALA A 825 -25.74 124.10 84.79
C ALA A 825 -25.86 125.64 84.84
N TRP A 826 -25.88 126.30 83.68
CA TRP A 826 -26.16 127.74 83.59
C TRP A 826 -27.57 128.08 84.10
N GLY A 827 -28.59 127.31 83.73
CA GLY A 827 -29.95 127.49 84.26
C GLY A 827 -30.03 127.42 85.78
N GLN A 828 -29.34 126.46 86.40
CA GLN A 828 -29.27 126.34 87.86
C GLN A 828 -28.57 127.53 88.51
N VAL A 829 -27.47 128.01 87.93
CA VAL A 829 -26.74 129.19 88.43
C VAL A 829 -27.57 130.47 88.30
N LEU A 830 -28.28 130.65 87.19
CA LEU A 830 -29.14 131.82 86.96
C LEU A 830 -30.33 131.88 87.94
N VAL A 831 -30.82 130.72 88.42
CA VAL A 831 -31.86 130.64 89.44
C VAL A 831 -31.29 130.85 90.85
N GLY A 832 -30.10 130.32 91.14
CA GLY A 832 -29.46 130.43 92.46
C GLY A 832 -28.84 131.81 92.75
N ARG A 833 -28.42 132.53 91.70
CA ARG A 833 -27.84 133.88 91.76
C ARG A 833 -28.69 134.85 90.93
N MET A 834 -29.65 135.47 91.61
CA MET A 834 -30.67 136.32 90.99
C MET A 834 -30.06 137.55 90.29
N ASP A 835 -28.88 138.00 90.71
CA ASP A 835 -28.07 139.03 90.05
C ASP A 835 -27.62 138.61 88.64
N LEU A 836 -27.16 137.36 88.46
CA LEU A 836 -26.82 136.78 87.15
C LEU A 836 -28.07 136.51 86.31
N GLY A 837 -29.15 136.02 86.93
CA GLY A 837 -30.44 135.79 86.26
C GLY A 837 -31.03 137.04 85.61
N MET A 838 -31.09 138.14 86.36
CA MET A 838 -31.54 139.44 85.82
C MET A 838 -30.61 139.94 84.73
N ARG A 839 -29.29 139.81 84.93
CA ARG A 839 -28.31 140.29 83.96
C ARG A 839 -28.30 139.47 82.66
N PHE A 840 -28.52 138.16 82.72
CA PHE A 840 -28.72 137.31 81.55
C PHE A 840 -29.94 137.72 80.73
N GLY A 841 -31.04 138.07 81.41
CA GLY A 841 -32.24 138.62 80.78
C GLY A 841 -31.95 139.94 80.06
N GLU A 842 -31.18 140.85 80.68
CA GLU A 842 -30.71 142.08 80.02
C GLU A 842 -29.85 141.78 78.78
N LEU A 843 -28.91 140.83 78.88
CA LEU A 843 -28.05 140.45 77.76
C LEU A 843 -28.85 139.81 76.61
N LEU A 844 -29.84 138.96 76.89
CA LEU A 844 -30.66 138.33 75.84
C LEU A 844 -31.68 139.27 75.19
N THR A 845 -32.18 140.27 75.90
CA THR A 845 -33.12 141.26 75.34
C THR A 845 -32.42 142.40 74.61
N ALA A 846 -31.14 142.62 74.89
CA ALA A 846 -30.33 143.57 74.14
C ALA A 846 -30.17 143.18 72.66
N PRO A 847 -30.00 144.16 71.75
CA PRO A 847 -29.56 143.89 70.38
C PRO A 847 -28.08 143.43 70.36
N TRP A 848 -27.77 142.42 69.54
CA TRP A 848 -26.43 141.87 69.32
C TRP A 848 -26.00 142.13 67.88
N GLU A 849 -24.73 142.49 67.67
CA GLU A 849 -24.11 142.69 66.36
C GLU A 849 -22.85 141.87 66.19
#